data_AF-A0A969Y6T3-F1
#
_entry.id   AF-A0A969Y6T3-F1
#
_cell.length_a   1.000
_cell.length_b   1.000
_cell.length_c   1.000
_cell.angle_alpha   90.00
_cell.angle_beta   90.00
_cell.angle_gamma   90.00
#
_symmetry.space_group_name_H-M   'P 1'
#
loop_
_entity.id
_entity.type
_entity.pdbx_description
1 polymer ?
#
loop_
_entity_poly.entity_id
_entity_poly.type
_entity_poly.pdbx_seq_one_letter_code
_entity_poly.pdbx_strand_id
1 'polypeptide(L)'
;MKAFFKSICYFILMAGVATSASAAETQEPLGWRLGVAAWSFNRFTLFDAIERTAVIGLKYIEAFEGQQLEPGSETKLDVNIPNAAIDRLHTRLRSANVRLVSIYIHELSTNEIECRKSFEFARKLGVETIVSEPRPEALSHIEQLCGEFKINVALHNHPKGSSRYWQPQEALRVLEGRSPRLGVCADIGHWLRSGINPAEAVRTVGSRLLSLHVKDLNEASPEGHDVWWGTGKSDVAAVLREVHRLGVRPTLFAIEYEYNWDDNRNDITQCARFFREQAAAIQSNAPPAHPLFVGWATTDITPPAPVALTGQLHKRISTGVRDPLTATALALETRAPDGQREQALMISADLIMIQRVAQERLRDMLKEQLPDFDTTKLFVFGTHTHDGPGLVDSTFGDLYDVSKDPGVMKASEYADFFLARVSRICEEAWKNRKPAHMGWALSHAVVGLNRRVVYTDGSAVMYGNTATTNFSHIEGGIETAVDLMGFWGNDGRLTGVVVNLACPSQETENLNEISADFWHDVRIALRQQYGKHLYVLPQCAPSGDLSPHPTYRSQAEQIMAQRRGLSRRQEIARRIANAVKESLPVAEETKTDRILFRHRVVHVDLPEHQPIVRPFYETDSVHPAELHVLRIGEVAMATSPFELFHDYGVRIEARSPATLTMLVQICSGHSGYLPTDRAVKGGGYSADKFIVGPVGGQVLVDETVRYLNELFQ
;
A
#
# COMPACT_ATOMS: atom_id res chain seq x y z
N MET A 1 25.89 49.47 64.53
CA MET A 1 25.10 49.32 63.29
C MET A 1 25.52 48.00 62.63
N LYS A 2 24.58 47.04 62.51
CA LYS A 2 24.46 45.95 61.50
C LYS A 2 25.67 45.01 61.25
N ALA A 3 25.62 43.70 61.56
CA ALA A 3 24.88 42.58 60.92
C ALA A 3 25.76 41.84 59.86
N PHE A 4 25.77 40.52 59.64
CA PHE A 4 25.09 39.34 60.22
C PHE A 4 25.80 38.05 59.70
N PHE A 5 25.99 37.06 60.59
CA PHE A 5 26.12 35.57 60.52
C PHE A 5 26.49 34.84 59.19
N LYS A 6 27.50 33.94 59.11
CA LYS A 6 27.87 32.65 59.79
C LYS A 6 27.22 31.36 59.21
N SER A 7 28.11 30.48 58.69
CA SER A 7 28.29 29.01 58.85
C SER A 7 27.10 28.03 58.86
N ILE A 8 27.33 26.83 58.26
CA ILE A 8 27.09 25.43 58.76
C ILE A 8 27.36 24.48 57.57
N CYS A 9 28.48 23.75 57.53
CA CYS A 9 28.81 22.43 58.12
C CYS A 9 28.46 21.21 57.25
N TYR A 10 29.53 20.45 56.95
CA TYR A 10 29.61 19.04 56.58
C TYR A 10 28.76 18.12 57.47
N PHE A 11 28.12 17.12 56.87
CA PHE A 11 27.86 15.81 57.50
C PHE A 11 27.97 14.70 56.46
N ILE A 12 28.79 13.71 56.79
CA ILE A 12 29.06 12.46 56.06
C ILE A 12 27.85 11.52 56.23
N LEU A 13 27.47 10.75 55.20
CA LEU A 13 26.97 9.39 55.38
C LEU A 13 27.17 8.53 54.12
N MET A 14 27.93 7.43 54.26
CA MET A 14 27.83 6.27 53.39
C MET A 14 26.42 5.67 53.51
N ALA A 15 25.76 5.46 52.37
CA ALA A 15 24.61 4.55 52.29
C ALA A 15 24.46 4.02 50.85
N GLY A 16 24.58 2.70 50.72
CA GLY A 16 23.90 1.84 49.75
C GLY A 16 23.92 2.23 48.28
N VAL A 17 24.63 1.43 47.48
CA VAL A 17 24.24 1.18 46.08
C VAL A 17 22.89 0.46 46.11
N ALA A 18 21.81 1.24 46.18
CA ALA A 18 20.50 0.77 45.81
C ALA A 18 20.42 0.87 44.28
N THR A 19 20.57 -0.27 43.62
CA THR A 19 20.12 -0.44 42.24
C THR A 19 18.64 -0.12 42.21
N SER A 20 18.27 1.11 41.84
CA SER A 20 16.93 1.42 41.38
C SER A 20 16.76 0.79 39.99
N ALA A 21 16.55 -0.53 39.97
CA ALA A 21 15.82 -1.12 38.87
C ALA A 21 14.40 -0.55 38.99
N SER A 22 14.12 0.57 38.31
CA SER A 22 12.75 0.81 37.89
C SER A 22 12.38 -0.45 37.10
N ALA A 23 11.37 -1.19 37.57
CA ALA A 23 10.76 -2.22 36.76
C ALA A 23 10.23 -1.51 35.51
N ALA A 24 11.04 -1.47 34.45
CA ALA A 24 10.61 -1.02 33.15
C ALA A 24 9.42 -1.91 32.79
N GLU A 25 8.24 -1.30 32.64
CA GLU A 25 7.07 -2.02 32.17
C GLU A 25 7.40 -2.62 30.81
N THR A 26 7.64 -3.92 30.77
CA THR A 26 7.83 -4.63 29.50
C THR A 26 6.49 -4.63 28.78
N GLN A 27 6.35 -3.73 27.80
CA GLN A 27 5.26 -3.74 26.85
C GLN A 27 5.30 -5.06 26.05
N GLU A 28 4.14 -5.68 25.82
CA GLU A 28 4.07 -6.89 24.99
C GLU A 28 4.65 -6.62 23.59
N PRO A 29 5.42 -7.56 23.00
CA PRO A 29 5.97 -7.41 21.65
C PRO A 29 4.90 -7.02 20.62
N LEU A 30 5.28 -6.22 19.61
CA LEU A 30 4.40 -5.70 18.55
C LEU A 30 3.24 -4.78 19.04
N GLY A 31 3.16 -4.49 20.35
CA GLY A 31 2.06 -3.74 20.96
C GLY A 31 0.74 -4.52 20.95
N TRP A 32 0.80 -5.85 20.81
CA TRP A 32 -0.37 -6.73 20.87
C TRP A 32 -0.87 -6.91 22.29
N ARG A 33 -2.18 -7.05 22.44
CA ARG A 33 -2.83 -7.24 23.74
C ARG A 33 -3.15 -8.71 23.94
N LEU A 34 -2.42 -9.38 24.82
CA LEU A 34 -2.68 -10.75 25.25
C LEU A 34 -3.46 -10.75 26.56
N GLY A 35 -4.55 -11.51 26.62
CA GLY A 35 -5.34 -11.64 27.84
C GLY A 35 -6.10 -12.95 27.90
N VAL A 36 -7.01 -13.06 28.87
CA VAL A 36 -7.81 -14.28 29.09
C VAL A 36 -9.26 -14.01 28.71
N ALA A 37 -9.89 -14.94 27.99
CA ALA A 37 -11.36 -15.02 27.97
C ALA A 37 -11.79 -15.65 29.30
N ALA A 38 -12.55 -14.91 30.11
CA ALA A 38 -12.95 -15.31 31.46
C ALA A 38 -13.76 -16.62 31.48
N TRP A 39 -14.28 -17.05 30.33
CA TRP A 39 -14.87 -18.38 30.15
C TRP A 39 -13.91 -19.52 30.52
N SER A 40 -12.60 -19.34 30.33
CA SER A 40 -11.56 -20.26 30.82
C SER A 40 -11.63 -20.50 32.33
N PHE A 41 -12.25 -19.58 33.08
CA PHE A 41 -12.47 -19.64 34.51
C PHE A 41 -13.97 -19.67 34.86
N ASN A 42 -14.83 -20.24 34.01
CA ASN A 42 -16.29 -20.24 34.19
C ASN A 42 -16.78 -20.90 35.50
N ARG A 43 -15.93 -21.68 36.19
CA ARG A 43 -16.18 -22.28 37.51
C ARG A 43 -15.94 -21.31 38.68
N PHE A 44 -15.43 -20.11 38.40
CA PHE A 44 -15.08 -19.10 39.37
C PHE A 44 -15.78 -17.78 39.09
N THR A 45 -15.80 -16.91 40.10
CA THR A 45 -16.38 -15.57 39.93
C THR A 45 -15.48 -14.69 39.06
N LEU A 46 -16.01 -13.60 38.54
CA LEU A 46 -15.23 -12.65 37.75
C LEU A 46 -14.08 -12.05 38.58
N PHE A 47 -14.27 -11.83 39.88
CA PHE A 47 -13.20 -11.35 40.76
C PHE A 47 -12.05 -12.36 40.90
N ASP A 48 -12.38 -13.65 40.98
CA ASP A 48 -11.38 -14.72 40.96
C ASP A 48 -10.68 -14.80 39.60
N ALA A 49 -11.42 -14.65 38.50
CA ALA A 49 -10.87 -14.64 37.14
C ALA A 49 -9.89 -13.47 36.92
N ILE A 50 -10.23 -12.27 37.42
CA ILE A 50 -9.35 -11.09 37.39
C ILE A 50 -8.08 -11.36 38.20
N GLU A 51 -8.20 -11.94 39.40
CA GLU A 51 -7.05 -12.27 40.23
C GLU A 51 -6.14 -13.30 39.58
N ARG A 52 -6.71 -14.38 39.03
CA ARG A 52 -5.97 -15.41 38.31
C ARG A 52 -5.23 -14.83 37.11
N THR A 53 -5.87 -13.94 36.36
CA THR A 53 -5.27 -13.20 35.23
C THR A 53 -4.07 -12.36 35.67
N ALA A 54 -4.18 -11.65 36.80
CA ALA A 54 -3.09 -10.87 37.35
C ALA A 54 -1.92 -11.74 37.83
N VAL A 55 -2.22 -12.85 38.52
CA VAL A 55 -1.21 -13.78 39.08
C VAL A 55 -0.35 -14.42 37.99
N ILE A 56 -0.95 -14.75 36.84
CA ILE A 56 -0.21 -15.29 35.67
C ILE A 56 0.48 -14.19 34.83
N GLY A 57 0.41 -12.92 35.27
CA GLY A 57 1.10 -11.79 34.66
C GLY A 57 0.48 -11.30 33.36
N LEU A 58 -0.84 -11.46 33.18
CA LEU A 58 -1.60 -10.90 32.07
C LEU A 58 -2.34 -9.64 32.50
N LYS A 59 -2.48 -8.68 31.58
CA LYS A 59 -3.01 -7.34 31.85
C LYS A 59 -4.40 -7.09 31.25
N TYR A 60 -4.92 -8.03 30.47
CA TYR A 60 -6.17 -7.88 29.75
C TYR A 60 -7.10 -9.06 30.01
N ILE A 61 -8.40 -8.80 30.04
CA ILE A 61 -9.42 -9.83 30.19
C ILE A 61 -10.64 -9.49 29.34
N GLU A 62 -11.28 -10.53 28.80
CA GLU A 62 -12.62 -10.49 28.25
C GLU A 62 -13.58 -11.15 29.24
N ALA A 63 -14.64 -10.46 29.65
CA ALA A 63 -15.67 -11.06 30.52
C ALA A 63 -16.75 -11.76 29.68
N PHE A 64 -17.62 -12.55 30.31
CA PHE A 64 -18.81 -13.10 29.64
C PHE A 64 -20.08 -12.81 30.43
N GLU A 65 -21.19 -12.61 29.72
CA GLU A 65 -22.50 -12.35 30.31
C GLU A 65 -22.95 -13.49 31.22
N GLY A 66 -23.48 -13.14 32.39
CA GLY A 66 -24.01 -14.09 33.37
C GLY A 66 -22.98 -14.62 34.36
N GLN A 67 -21.69 -14.30 34.22
CA GLN A 67 -20.68 -14.67 35.22
C GLN A 67 -21.01 -14.06 36.59
N GLN A 68 -20.90 -14.86 37.65
CA GLN A 68 -21.05 -14.36 39.02
C GLN A 68 -19.93 -13.36 39.34
N LEU A 69 -20.26 -12.21 39.93
CA LEU A 69 -19.31 -11.12 40.07
C LEU A 69 -18.23 -11.39 41.13
N GLU A 70 -18.66 -11.78 42.34
CA GLU A 70 -17.79 -11.93 43.51
C GLU A 70 -18.26 -13.08 44.41
N PRO A 71 -17.36 -13.72 45.18
CA PRO A 71 -17.73 -14.85 46.03
C PRO A 71 -18.77 -14.46 47.08
N GLY A 72 -19.76 -15.33 47.28
CA GLY A 72 -20.83 -15.11 48.27
C GLY A 72 -21.90 -14.09 47.86
N SER A 73 -21.89 -13.58 46.63
CA SER A 73 -22.89 -12.66 46.08
C SER A 73 -23.68 -13.29 44.94
N GLU A 74 -25.00 -13.11 44.89
CA GLU A 74 -25.81 -13.56 43.74
C GLU A 74 -25.74 -12.61 42.53
N THR A 75 -24.97 -11.52 42.62
CA THR A 75 -24.84 -10.54 41.54
C THR A 75 -24.15 -11.16 40.33
N LYS A 76 -24.77 -11.06 39.16
CA LYS A 76 -24.22 -11.50 37.88
C LYS A 76 -23.84 -10.32 36.99
N LEU A 77 -22.92 -10.59 36.07
CA LEU A 77 -22.53 -9.65 35.04
C LEU A 77 -23.55 -9.68 33.90
N ASP A 78 -24.62 -8.91 34.02
CA ASP A 78 -25.65 -8.76 32.98
C ASP A 78 -26.14 -7.30 32.87
N VAL A 79 -27.04 -7.03 31.93
CA VAL A 79 -27.59 -5.68 31.67
C VAL A 79 -28.29 -5.04 32.87
N ASN A 80 -28.68 -5.82 33.88
CA ASN A 80 -29.34 -5.35 35.10
C ASN A 80 -28.37 -5.16 36.28
N ILE A 81 -27.06 -5.32 36.07
CA ILE A 81 -26.07 -5.15 37.13
C ILE A 81 -26.20 -3.76 37.80
N PRO A 82 -26.24 -3.66 39.14
CA PRO A 82 -26.29 -2.37 39.82
C PRO A 82 -25.02 -1.53 39.60
N ASN A 83 -25.15 -0.20 39.50
CA ASN A 83 -24.00 0.70 39.33
C ASN A 83 -22.93 0.51 40.44
N ALA A 84 -23.36 0.29 41.68
CA ALA A 84 -22.45 0.03 42.79
C ALA A 84 -21.62 -1.26 42.60
N ALA A 85 -22.14 -2.25 41.87
CA ALA A 85 -21.42 -3.46 41.53
C ALA A 85 -20.42 -3.23 40.37
N ILE A 86 -20.78 -2.38 39.39
CA ILE A 86 -19.85 -1.90 38.36
C ILE A 86 -18.67 -1.12 38.99
N ASP A 87 -18.93 -0.27 39.99
CA ASP A 87 -17.87 0.46 40.70
C ASP A 87 -16.91 -0.47 41.46
N ARG A 88 -17.43 -1.54 42.06
CA ARG A 88 -16.60 -2.59 42.68
C ARG A 88 -15.79 -3.33 41.64
N LEU A 89 -16.36 -3.66 40.48
CA LEU A 89 -15.64 -4.27 39.36
C LEU A 89 -14.48 -3.39 38.88
N HIS A 90 -14.73 -2.10 38.62
CA HIS A 90 -13.68 -1.13 38.23
C HIS A 90 -12.61 -0.99 39.30
N THR A 91 -12.98 -1.06 40.58
CA THR A 91 -12.02 -1.04 41.69
C THR A 91 -11.18 -2.31 41.70
N ARG A 92 -11.79 -3.48 41.50
CA ARG A 92 -11.07 -4.76 41.43
C ARG A 92 -10.09 -4.79 40.26
N LEU A 93 -10.53 -4.41 39.06
CA LEU A 93 -9.70 -4.31 37.86
C LEU A 93 -8.48 -3.40 38.08
N ARG A 94 -8.69 -2.19 38.62
CA ARG A 94 -7.61 -1.27 38.98
C ARG A 94 -6.65 -1.86 40.01
N SER A 95 -7.17 -2.49 41.07
CA SER A 95 -6.35 -3.09 42.13
C SER A 95 -5.47 -4.23 41.64
N ALA A 96 -5.95 -4.97 40.64
CA ALA A 96 -5.25 -6.11 40.05
C ALA A 96 -4.33 -5.69 38.88
N ASN A 97 -4.36 -4.42 38.48
CA ASN A 97 -3.72 -3.92 37.26
C ASN A 97 -4.14 -4.70 35.99
N VAL A 98 -5.42 -5.06 35.91
CA VAL A 98 -6.04 -5.77 34.78
C VAL A 98 -7.08 -4.86 34.15
N ARG A 99 -7.09 -4.79 32.82
CA ARG A 99 -8.05 -4.02 32.04
C ARG A 99 -9.06 -4.93 31.36
N LEU A 100 -10.33 -4.68 31.61
CA LEU A 100 -11.44 -5.29 30.88
C LEU A 100 -11.54 -4.59 29.51
N VAL A 101 -11.38 -5.34 28.41
CA VAL A 101 -11.32 -4.76 27.05
C VAL A 101 -12.46 -5.20 26.16
N SER A 102 -13.03 -6.36 26.44
CA SER A 102 -14.17 -6.90 25.71
C SER A 102 -15.12 -7.65 26.64
N ILE A 103 -16.33 -7.90 26.15
CA ILE A 103 -17.31 -8.76 26.80
C ILE A 103 -17.97 -9.67 25.77
N TYR A 104 -18.11 -10.94 26.09
CA TYR A 104 -18.90 -11.89 25.34
C TYR A 104 -20.37 -11.81 25.76
N ILE A 105 -21.24 -11.50 24.80
CA ILE A 105 -22.71 -11.51 24.93
C ILE A 105 -23.24 -12.40 23.82
N HIS A 106 -23.74 -13.59 24.16
CA HIS A 106 -24.00 -14.65 23.17
C HIS A 106 -24.86 -14.19 21.99
N GLU A 107 -26.00 -13.54 22.25
CA GLU A 107 -26.90 -13.05 21.21
C GLU A 107 -27.36 -11.62 21.52
N LEU A 108 -26.98 -10.66 20.68
CA LEU A 108 -27.55 -9.32 20.72
C LEU A 108 -28.98 -9.33 20.14
N SER A 109 -29.90 -8.68 20.85
CA SER A 109 -31.32 -8.70 20.52
C SER A 109 -31.63 -8.12 19.14
N THR A 110 -32.57 -8.75 18.42
CA THR A 110 -33.17 -8.19 17.20
C THR A 110 -34.10 -7.02 17.49
N ASN A 111 -34.45 -6.79 18.76
CA ASN A 111 -35.14 -5.57 19.20
C ASN A 111 -34.11 -4.49 19.50
N GLU A 112 -34.16 -3.37 18.77
CA GLU A 112 -33.22 -2.26 18.91
C GLU A 112 -33.14 -1.71 20.35
N ILE A 113 -34.26 -1.62 21.07
CA ILE A 113 -34.30 -1.07 22.43
C ILE A 113 -33.54 -1.99 23.39
N GLU A 114 -33.75 -3.30 23.30
CA GLU A 114 -33.03 -4.27 24.14
C GLU A 114 -31.55 -4.39 23.74
N CYS A 115 -31.26 -4.31 22.44
CA CYS A 115 -29.89 -4.28 21.93
C CYS A 115 -29.13 -3.05 22.47
N ARG A 116 -29.78 -1.88 22.46
CA ARG A 116 -29.23 -0.63 23.01
C ARG A 116 -28.87 -0.75 24.48
N LYS A 117 -29.68 -1.45 25.30
CA LYS A 117 -29.33 -1.72 26.71
C LYS A 117 -28.01 -2.49 26.84
N SER A 118 -27.74 -3.42 25.92
CA SER A 118 -26.47 -4.17 25.89
C SER A 118 -25.29 -3.25 25.55
N PHE A 119 -25.46 -2.31 24.63
CA PHE A 119 -24.43 -1.29 24.32
C PHE A 119 -24.22 -0.29 25.45
N GLU A 120 -25.28 0.15 26.13
CA GLU A 120 -25.17 1.00 27.32
C GLU A 120 -24.45 0.28 28.46
N PHE A 121 -24.77 -1.00 28.64
CA PHE A 121 -24.08 -1.87 29.59
C PHE A 121 -22.60 -2.00 29.25
N ALA A 122 -22.24 -2.35 28.02
CA ALA A 122 -20.86 -2.41 27.55
C ALA A 122 -20.12 -1.07 27.75
N ARG A 123 -20.77 0.06 27.47
CA ARG A 123 -20.21 1.40 27.74
C ARG A 123 -19.94 1.63 29.22
N LYS A 124 -20.82 1.21 30.12
CA LYS A 124 -20.60 1.31 31.59
C LYS A 124 -19.44 0.44 32.07
N LEU A 125 -19.23 -0.71 31.44
CA LEU A 125 -18.07 -1.56 31.68
C LEU A 125 -16.77 -0.97 31.12
N GLY A 126 -16.86 -0.04 30.17
CA GLY A 126 -15.71 0.59 29.53
C GLY A 126 -15.00 -0.32 28.53
N VAL A 127 -15.69 -1.30 27.95
CA VAL A 127 -15.14 -2.20 26.94
C VAL A 127 -15.05 -1.53 25.56
N GLU A 128 -14.10 -1.98 24.75
CA GLU A 128 -13.89 -1.53 23.37
C GLU A 128 -14.65 -2.40 22.36
N THR A 129 -14.93 -3.67 22.70
CA THR A 129 -15.54 -4.65 21.78
C THR A 129 -16.53 -5.55 22.49
N ILE A 130 -17.68 -5.78 21.88
CA ILE A 130 -18.62 -6.85 22.25
C ILE A 130 -18.37 -8.02 21.30
N VAL A 131 -18.10 -9.20 21.85
CA VAL A 131 -18.04 -10.45 21.09
C VAL A 131 -19.42 -11.11 21.15
N SER A 132 -20.00 -11.46 20.00
CA SER A 132 -21.38 -11.95 19.94
C SER A 132 -21.66 -12.80 18.71
N GLU A 133 -22.73 -13.57 18.72
CA GLU A 133 -23.26 -14.30 17.56
C GLU A 133 -24.69 -13.81 17.22
N PRO A 134 -24.87 -12.52 16.86
CA PRO A 134 -26.18 -11.93 16.60
C PRO A 134 -26.84 -12.57 15.37
N ARG A 135 -28.15 -12.38 15.24
CA ARG A 135 -28.82 -12.74 13.97
C ARG A 135 -28.52 -11.71 12.88
N PRO A 136 -28.41 -12.10 11.60
CA PRO A 136 -28.20 -11.16 10.50
C PRO A 136 -29.20 -10.01 10.46
N GLU A 137 -30.45 -10.26 10.88
CA GLU A 137 -31.51 -9.25 10.93
C GLU A 137 -31.23 -8.14 11.96
N ALA A 138 -30.40 -8.42 12.97
CA ALA A 138 -30.01 -7.44 13.97
C ALA A 138 -28.86 -6.53 13.52
N LEU A 139 -28.12 -6.92 12.48
CA LEU A 139 -26.86 -6.26 12.13
C LEU A 139 -27.04 -4.78 11.74
N SER A 140 -28.17 -4.41 11.15
CA SER A 140 -28.42 -3.03 10.73
C SER A 140 -28.51 -2.05 11.90
N HIS A 141 -29.24 -2.37 12.97
CA HIS A 141 -29.26 -1.51 14.16
C HIS A 141 -28.00 -1.69 15.02
N ILE A 142 -27.39 -2.88 15.04
CA ILE A 142 -26.09 -3.08 15.71
C ILE A 142 -25.04 -2.17 15.07
N GLU A 143 -25.01 -2.04 13.75
CA GLU A 143 -24.10 -1.15 13.02
C GLU A 143 -24.27 0.32 13.44
N GLN A 144 -25.52 0.78 13.53
CA GLN A 144 -25.86 2.12 14.00
C GLN A 144 -25.36 2.33 15.45
N LEU A 145 -25.61 1.36 16.33
CA LEU A 145 -25.17 1.41 17.73
C LEU A 145 -23.64 1.38 17.86
N CYS A 146 -22.93 0.63 17.01
CA CYS A 146 -21.47 0.68 16.95
C CYS A 146 -20.97 2.08 16.62
N GLY A 147 -21.62 2.75 15.65
CA GLY A 147 -21.32 4.13 15.26
C GLY A 147 -21.59 5.15 16.37
N GLU A 148 -22.69 4.98 17.10
CA GLU A 148 -23.13 5.86 18.18
C GLU A 148 -22.26 5.71 19.44
N PHE A 149 -22.12 4.48 19.94
CA PHE A 149 -21.40 4.19 21.19
C PHE A 149 -19.89 4.11 21.01
N LYS A 150 -19.40 4.08 19.76
CA LYS A 150 -17.98 3.86 19.41
C LYS A 150 -17.43 2.54 19.94
N ILE A 151 -18.29 1.54 20.11
CA ILE A 151 -17.96 0.17 20.52
C ILE A 151 -17.99 -0.71 19.26
N ASN A 152 -17.03 -1.63 19.16
CA ASN A 152 -17.00 -2.60 18.06
C ASN A 152 -17.87 -3.83 18.39
N VAL A 153 -18.38 -4.51 17.37
CA VAL A 153 -19.00 -5.83 17.51
C VAL A 153 -18.26 -6.83 16.64
N ALA A 154 -17.77 -7.90 17.27
CA ALA A 154 -17.02 -8.96 16.65
C ALA A 154 -17.86 -10.25 16.62
N LEU A 155 -18.22 -10.70 15.41
CA LEU A 155 -19.01 -11.90 15.17
C LEU A 155 -18.17 -13.14 15.53
N HIS A 156 -18.61 -13.88 16.54
CA HIS A 156 -17.95 -15.08 17.02
C HIS A 156 -18.39 -16.31 16.23
N ASN A 157 -17.47 -17.24 15.99
CA ASN A 157 -17.74 -18.52 15.34
C ASN A 157 -17.67 -19.67 16.35
N HIS A 158 -18.63 -20.59 16.30
CA HIS A 158 -18.52 -21.91 16.93
C HIS A 158 -18.39 -23.01 15.85
N PRO A 159 -18.25 -24.31 16.20
CA PRO A 159 -18.06 -25.35 15.21
C PRO A 159 -19.19 -25.45 14.17
N LYS A 160 -18.85 -26.09 13.05
CA LYS A 160 -19.80 -26.46 12.01
C LYS A 160 -21.03 -27.15 12.62
N GLY A 161 -22.21 -26.61 12.32
CA GLY A 161 -23.50 -27.13 12.77
C GLY A 161 -24.03 -26.51 14.07
N SER A 162 -23.21 -25.77 14.83
CA SER A 162 -23.67 -25.02 16.00
C SER A 162 -23.65 -23.50 15.82
N SER A 163 -22.93 -23.01 14.81
CA SER A 163 -22.82 -21.58 14.53
C SER A 163 -23.29 -21.19 13.13
N ARG A 164 -23.87 -20.00 13.01
CA ARG A 164 -24.19 -19.35 11.73
C ARG A 164 -22.96 -18.74 11.06
N TYR A 165 -21.90 -18.50 11.83
CA TYR A 165 -20.65 -17.87 11.39
C TYR A 165 -19.47 -18.86 11.39
N TRP A 166 -19.74 -20.16 11.40
CA TRP A 166 -18.72 -21.21 11.52
C TRP A 166 -17.66 -21.20 10.40
N GLN A 167 -18.00 -20.71 9.20
CA GLN A 167 -17.03 -20.46 8.12
C GLN A 167 -16.68 -18.98 8.00
N PRO A 168 -15.41 -18.62 7.72
CA PRO A 168 -15.00 -17.24 7.46
C PRO A 168 -15.87 -16.51 6.41
N GLN A 169 -16.21 -17.21 5.32
CA GLN A 169 -16.98 -16.63 4.21
C GLN A 169 -18.43 -16.31 4.60
N GLU A 170 -19.02 -17.07 5.53
CA GLU A 170 -20.38 -16.81 6.03
C GLU A 170 -20.42 -15.50 6.82
N ALA A 171 -19.43 -15.29 7.70
CA ALA A 171 -19.27 -14.04 8.44
C ALA A 171 -19.01 -12.86 7.48
N LEU A 172 -18.11 -13.01 6.52
CA LEU A 172 -17.81 -11.94 5.55
C LEU A 172 -19.02 -11.56 4.70
N ARG A 173 -19.85 -12.54 4.31
CA ARG A 173 -21.05 -12.28 3.51
C ARG A 173 -22.03 -11.36 4.23
N VAL A 174 -22.23 -11.55 5.53
CA VAL A 174 -23.16 -10.68 6.29
C VAL A 174 -22.54 -9.33 6.67
N LEU A 175 -21.21 -9.20 6.58
CA LEU A 175 -20.43 -7.99 6.84
C LEU A 175 -20.17 -7.15 5.58
N GLU A 176 -20.47 -7.67 4.39
CA GLU A 176 -20.24 -6.99 3.12
C GLU A 176 -20.97 -5.63 3.09
N GLY A 177 -20.24 -4.58 2.71
CA GLY A 177 -20.76 -3.21 2.67
C GLY A 177 -20.98 -2.52 4.03
N ARG A 178 -20.74 -3.21 5.16
CA ARG A 178 -20.96 -2.65 6.51
C ARG A 178 -19.73 -1.94 7.08
N SER A 179 -19.98 -1.08 8.06
CA SER A 179 -18.99 -0.36 8.88
C SER A 179 -17.83 -1.26 9.35
N PRO A 180 -16.58 -0.77 9.38
CA PRO A 180 -15.43 -1.50 9.89
C PRO A 180 -15.48 -1.75 11.41
N ARG A 181 -16.44 -1.15 12.13
CA ARG A 181 -16.70 -1.48 13.54
C ARG A 181 -17.42 -2.82 13.74
N LEU A 182 -17.93 -3.39 12.65
CA LEU A 182 -18.42 -4.77 12.59
C LEU A 182 -17.38 -5.64 11.90
N GLY A 183 -17.02 -6.72 12.58
CA GLY A 183 -15.98 -7.65 12.12
C GLY A 183 -16.12 -9.01 12.78
N VAL A 184 -15.02 -9.74 12.89
CA VAL A 184 -14.98 -11.14 13.32
C VAL A 184 -14.17 -11.27 14.60
N CYS A 185 -14.70 -12.05 15.56
CA CYS A 185 -13.90 -12.65 16.62
C CYS A 185 -13.53 -14.05 16.16
N ALA A 186 -12.27 -14.26 15.78
CA ALA A 186 -11.81 -15.52 15.25
C ALA A 186 -11.57 -16.52 16.39
N ASP A 187 -12.48 -17.49 16.57
CA ASP A 187 -12.16 -18.70 17.31
C ASP A 187 -11.46 -19.71 16.40
N ILE A 188 -10.15 -19.80 16.57
CA ILE A 188 -9.31 -20.64 15.72
C ILE A 188 -9.45 -22.13 16.02
N GLY A 189 -9.83 -22.49 17.24
CA GLY A 189 -10.06 -23.89 17.61
C GLY A 189 -11.34 -24.41 16.97
N HIS A 190 -12.40 -23.59 16.96
CA HIS A 190 -13.66 -23.93 16.30
C HIS A 190 -13.53 -24.03 14.77
N TRP A 191 -12.67 -23.23 14.15
CA TRP A 191 -12.32 -23.43 12.73
C TRP A 191 -11.60 -24.76 12.51
N LEU A 192 -10.62 -25.09 13.36
CA LEU A 192 -9.92 -26.37 13.24
C LEU A 192 -10.86 -27.57 13.44
N ARG A 193 -11.75 -27.53 14.45
CA ARG A 193 -12.82 -28.53 14.66
C ARG A 193 -13.74 -28.68 13.44
N SER A 194 -13.84 -27.63 12.62
CA SER A 194 -14.66 -27.59 11.41
C SER A 194 -13.90 -27.98 10.13
N GLY A 195 -12.63 -28.40 10.25
CA GLY A 195 -11.79 -28.79 9.11
C GLY A 195 -11.22 -27.60 8.33
N ILE A 196 -11.15 -26.41 8.94
CA ILE A 196 -10.67 -25.17 8.32
C ILE A 196 -9.28 -24.85 8.89
N ASN A 197 -8.30 -24.56 8.01
CA ASN A 197 -6.99 -24.11 8.44
C ASN A 197 -7.09 -22.70 9.09
N PRO A 198 -6.69 -22.53 10.36
CA PRO A 198 -6.85 -21.25 11.05
C PRO A 198 -6.10 -20.07 10.42
N ALA A 199 -4.88 -20.27 9.91
CA ALA A 199 -4.11 -19.19 9.30
C ALA A 199 -4.73 -18.76 7.95
N GLU A 200 -5.23 -19.70 7.16
CA GLU A 200 -5.98 -19.37 5.93
C GLU A 200 -7.31 -18.69 6.21
N ALA A 201 -7.99 -19.08 7.29
CA ALA A 201 -9.20 -18.42 7.74
C ALA A 201 -8.94 -16.97 8.17
N VAL A 202 -7.89 -16.74 8.96
CA VAL A 202 -7.44 -15.38 9.33
C VAL A 202 -7.09 -14.56 8.08
N ARG A 203 -6.35 -15.15 7.13
CA ARG A 203 -6.06 -14.51 5.83
C ARG A 203 -7.33 -14.10 5.08
N THR A 204 -8.32 -15.00 5.07
CA THR A 204 -9.61 -14.77 4.41
C THR A 204 -10.38 -13.63 5.06
N VAL A 205 -10.43 -13.59 6.40
CA VAL A 205 -11.11 -12.53 7.15
C VAL A 205 -10.40 -11.17 6.97
N GLY A 206 -9.07 -11.16 6.85
CA GLY A 206 -8.30 -9.97 6.52
C GLY A 206 -8.50 -8.82 7.50
N SER A 207 -8.80 -7.63 6.98
CA SER A 207 -9.03 -6.41 7.77
C SER A 207 -10.27 -6.45 8.67
N ARG A 208 -11.14 -7.46 8.53
CA ARG A 208 -12.32 -7.66 9.39
C ARG A 208 -12.00 -8.36 10.71
N LEU A 209 -10.76 -8.75 10.97
CA LEU A 209 -10.36 -9.40 12.21
C LEU A 209 -10.28 -8.38 13.36
N LEU A 210 -11.26 -8.41 14.27
CA LEU A 210 -11.35 -7.45 15.39
C LEU A 210 -10.89 -8.02 16.73
N SER A 211 -11.02 -9.33 16.94
CA SER A 211 -10.59 -10.03 18.15
C SER A 211 -10.29 -11.49 17.82
N LEU A 212 -9.61 -12.20 18.71
CA LEU A 212 -9.38 -13.65 18.58
C LEU A 212 -9.68 -14.36 19.90
N HIS A 213 -10.34 -15.52 19.79
CA HIS A 213 -10.37 -16.55 20.82
C HIS A 213 -9.39 -17.64 20.39
N VAL A 214 -8.25 -17.70 21.06
CA VAL A 214 -7.10 -18.48 20.62
C VAL A 214 -7.06 -19.80 21.38
N LYS A 215 -7.25 -20.90 20.65
CA LYS A 215 -7.23 -22.29 21.14
C LYS A 215 -6.23 -23.09 20.32
N ASP A 216 -5.42 -23.90 20.98
CA ASP A 216 -4.63 -24.94 20.30
C ASP A 216 -5.20 -26.30 20.69
N LEU A 217 -5.50 -27.15 19.70
CA LEU A 217 -6.19 -28.42 19.94
C LEU A 217 -5.25 -29.60 19.81
N ASN A 218 -5.39 -30.60 20.66
CA ASN A 218 -4.58 -31.83 20.59
C ASN A 218 -4.69 -32.55 19.23
N GLU A 219 -5.85 -32.47 18.58
CA GLU A 219 -6.14 -33.04 17.26
C GLU A 219 -7.09 -32.16 16.44
N ALA A 220 -7.05 -32.34 15.11
CA ALA A 220 -7.90 -31.63 14.17
C ALA A 220 -9.21 -32.41 13.91
N SER A 221 -10.01 -32.58 14.96
CA SER A 221 -11.29 -33.27 14.95
C SER A 221 -12.36 -32.44 15.66
N PRO A 222 -13.67 -32.72 15.46
CA PRO A 222 -14.74 -32.15 16.27
C PRO A 222 -14.58 -32.39 17.78
N GLU A 223 -13.89 -33.47 18.18
CA GLU A 223 -13.66 -33.90 19.55
C GLU A 223 -12.38 -33.29 20.18
N GLY A 224 -11.58 -32.58 19.40
CA GLY A 224 -10.32 -31.98 19.86
C GLY A 224 -10.52 -31.08 21.07
N HIS A 225 -9.75 -31.33 22.13
CA HIS A 225 -9.73 -30.53 23.35
C HIS A 225 -8.52 -29.61 23.38
N ASP A 226 -8.62 -28.57 24.19
CA ASP A 226 -7.57 -27.55 24.28
C ASP A 226 -6.31 -28.13 24.95
N VAL A 227 -5.16 -27.74 24.41
CA VAL A 227 -3.80 -27.95 24.94
C VAL A 227 -3.08 -26.60 24.91
N TRP A 228 -2.02 -26.45 25.70
CA TRP A 228 -1.30 -25.17 25.67
C TRP A 228 -0.69 -24.92 24.29
N TRP A 229 -0.63 -23.64 23.91
CA TRP A 229 -0.27 -23.25 22.55
C TRP A 229 1.13 -23.71 22.14
N GLY A 230 1.23 -24.16 20.90
CA GLY A 230 2.46 -24.69 20.31
C GLY A 230 2.62 -26.21 20.41
N THR A 231 1.66 -26.90 21.03
CA THR A 231 1.69 -28.37 21.15
C THR A 231 0.56 -29.07 20.41
N GLY A 232 -0.43 -28.31 19.96
CA GLY A 232 -1.58 -28.84 19.23
C GLY A 232 -1.44 -28.75 17.71
N LYS A 233 -2.59 -28.71 17.05
CA LYS A 233 -2.78 -28.76 15.60
C LYS A 233 -3.36 -27.47 15.02
N SER A 234 -3.60 -26.44 15.83
CA SER A 234 -4.14 -25.16 15.34
C SER A 234 -3.10 -24.28 14.64
N ASP A 235 -1.81 -24.63 14.73
CA ASP A 235 -0.67 -23.85 14.21
C ASP A 235 -0.76 -22.35 14.58
N VAL A 236 -0.81 -22.11 15.89
CA VAL A 236 -0.94 -20.75 16.45
C VAL A 236 0.21 -19.85 15.97
N ALA A 237 1.41 -20.38 15.71
CA ALA A 237 2.53 -19.61 15.15
C ALA A 237 2.24 -19.09 13.74
N ALA A 238 1.63 -19.90 12.86
CA ALA A 238 1.19 -19.44 11.54
C ALA A 238 0.09 -18.38 11.64
N VAL A 239 -0.86 -18.53 12.56
CA VAL A 239 -1.90 -17.53 12.83
C VAL A 239 -1.28 -16.19 13.23
N LEU A 240 -0.35 -16.18 14.20
CA LEU A 240 0.30 -14.93 14.64
C LEU A 240 1.07 -14.26 13.49
N ARG A 241 1.80 -15.03 12.68
CA ARG A 241 2.48 -14.49 11.49
C ARG A 241 1.51 -13.88 10.49
N GLU A 242 0.37 -14.52 10.25
CA GLU A 242 -0.66 -14.00 9.34
C GLU A 242 -1.31 -12.72 9.88
N VAL A 243 -1.60 -12.65 11.19
CA VAL A 243 -2.10 -11.43 11.83
C VAL A 243 -1.10 -10.28 11.68
N HIS A 244 0.19 -10.55 11.89
CA HIS A 244 1.25 -9.56 11.66
C HIS A 244 1.33 -9.12 10.20
N ARG A 245 1.29 -10.07 9.26
CA ARG A 245 1.31 -9.81 7.81
C ARG A 245 0.16 -8.93 7.35
N LEU A 246 -1.04 -9.12 7.93
CA LEU A 246 -2.22 -8.32 7.63
C LEU A 246 -2.15 -6.91 8.21
N GLY A 247 -1.20 -6.61 9.10
CA GLY A 247 -1.07 -5.30 9.75
C GLY A 247 -2.22 -4.93 10.68
N VAL A 248 -3.13 -5.88 10.97
CA VAL A 248 -4.29 -5.65 11.84
C VAL A 248 -3.89 -5.65 13.31
N ARG A 249 -4.65 -4.91 14.14
CA ARG A 249 -4.46 -4.84 15.59
C ARG A 249 -5.75 -5.27 16.29
N PRO A 250 -5.94 -6.58 16.52
CA PRO A 250 -7.09 -7.08 17.26
C PRO A 250 -7.17 -6.45 18.65
N THR A 251 -8.39 -6.21 19.14
CA THR A 251 -8.66 -5.69 20.50
C THR A 251 -8.01 -6.58 21.56
N LEU A 252 -8.05 -7.90 21.35
CA LEU A 252 -7.52 -8.90 22.25
C LEU A 252 -7.14 -10.18 21.49
N PHE A 253 -6.00 -10.76 21.85
CA PHE A 253 -5.71 -12.18 21.66
C PHE A 253 -6.13 -12.87 22.95
N ALA A 254 -7.36 -13.38 23.00
CA ALA A 254 -7.91 -13.97 24.21
C ALA A 254 -7.49 -15.44 24.30
N ILE A 255 -6.84 -15.80 25.40
CA ILE A 255 -6.66 -17.19 25.78
C ILE A 255 -8.01 -17.69 26.27
N GLU A 256 -8.70 -18.44 25.42
CA GLU A 256 -9.85 -19.22 25.81
C GLU A 256 -9.39 -20.67 25.95
N TYR A 257 -9.36 -21.17 27.18
CA TYR A 257 -8.78 -22.48 27.49
C TYR A 257 -9.83 -23.37 28.15
N GLU A 258 -10.46 -24.21 27.35
CA GLU A 258 -11.62 -25.02 27.67
C GLU A 258 -11.27 -26.44 28.13
N TYR A 259 -10.18 -26.56 28.88
CA TYR A 259 -9.71 -27.82 29.46
C TYR A 259 -9.10 -27.59 30.84
N ASN A 260 -8.99 -28.66 31.65
CA ASN A 260 -8.43 -28.60 33.00
C ASN A 260 -9.02 -27.47 33.89
N TRP A 261 -10.34 -27.29 33.79
CA TRP A 261 -11.08 -26.12 34.30
C TRP A 261 -10.82 -25.70 35.77
N ASP A 262 -10.48 -26.64 36.65
CA ASP A 262 -10.21 -26.33 38.07
C ASP A 262 -8.78 -25.80 38.29
N ASP A 263 -7.82 -26.18 37.44
CA ASP A 263 -6.40 -25.86 37.60
C ASP A 263 -5.64 -25.62 36.27
N ASN A 264 -6.25 -24.88 35.35
CA ASN A 264 -5.66 -24.53 34.06
C ASN A 264 -4.68 -23.34 34.10
N ARG A 265 -4.32 -22.82 35.28
CA ARG A 265 -3.43 -21.64 35.39
C ARG A 265 -2.05 -21.90 34.82
N ASN A 266 -1.51 -23.09 35.05
CA ASN A 266 -0.22 -23.48 34.49
C ASN A 266 -0.29 -23.56 32.96
N ASP A 267 -1.38 -24.12 32.43
CA ASP A 267 -1.57 -24.26 30.98
C ASP A 267 -1.68 -22.89 30.30
N ILE A 268 -2.49 -21.98 30.86
CA ILE A 268 -2.62 -20.59 30.37
C ILE A 268 -1.28 -19.84 30.46
N THR A 269 -0.48 -20.11 31.51
CA THR A 269 0.87 -19.53 31.63
C THR A 269 1.78 -20.01 30.50
N GLN A 270 1.69 -21.28 30.09
CA GLN A 270 2.44 -21.79 28.93
C GLN A 270 1.96 -21.15 27.63
N CYS A 271 0.64 -20.98 27.44
CA CYS A 271 0.09 -20.24 26.28
C CYS A 271 0.67 -18.83 26.20
N ALA A 272 0.69 -18.10 27.31
CA ALA A 272 1.21 -16.75 27.37
C ALA A 272 2.70 -16.68 27.07
N ARG A 273 3.48 -17.66 27.56
CA ARG A 273 4.90 -17.78 27.25
C ARG A 273 5.11 -18.02 25.75
N PHE A 274 4.41 -18.99 25.16
CA PHE A 274 4.49 -19.29 23.73
C PHE A 274 4.16 -18.06 22.89
N PHE A 275 3.08 -17.34 23.21
CA PHE A 275 2.70 -16.11 22.50
C PHE A 275 3.81 -15.07 22.51
N ARG A 276 4.40 -14.81 23.69
CA ARG A 276 5.49 -13.83 23.83
C ARG A 276 6.73 -14.24 23.05
N GLU A 277 7.09 -15.52 23.08
CA GLU A 277 8.21 -16.06 22.31
C GLU A 277 7.97 -15.91 20.80
N GLN A 278 6.78 -16.24 20.31
CA GLN A 278 6.42 -16.08 18.89
C GLN A 278 6.34 -14.61 18.47
N ALA A 279 5.71 -13.74 19.26
CA ALA A 279 5.58 -12.32 18.95
C ALA A 279 6.96 -11.62 18.96
N ALA A 280 7.84 -11.98 19.90
CA ALA A 280 9.22 -11.52 19.93
C ALA A 280 10.01 -12.06 18.72
N ALA A 281 9.84 -13.32 18.36
CA ALA A 281 10.48 -13.91 17.18
C ALA A 281 10.05 -13.17 15.89
N ILE A 282 8.75 -12.92 15.71
CA ILE A 282 8.21 -12.13 14.60
C ILE A 282 8.83 -10.72 14.58
N GLN A 283 8.87 -10.05 15.74
CA GLN A 283 9.48 -8.73 15.85
C GLN A 283 10.98 -8.73 15.52
N SER A 284 11.72 -9.76 15.94
CA SER A 284 13.16 -9.89 15.74
C SER A 284 13.56 -10.35 14.33
N ASN A 285 12.68 -11.12 13.67
CA ASN A 285 12.88 -11.62 12.31
C ASN A 285 12.38 -10.62 11.24
N ALA A 286 11.80 -9.49 11.64
CA ALA A 286 11.47 -8.42 10.71
C ALA A 286 12.77 -7.93 10.03
N PRO A 287 12.81 -7.86 8.69
CA PRO A 287 14.04 -7.48 8.00
C PRO A 287 14.48 -6.08 8.47
N PRO A 288 15.76 -5.89 8.81
CA PRO A 288 16.21 -4.64 9.38
C PRO A 288 16.04 -3.50 8.38
N ALA A 289 15.45 -2.40 8.83
CA ALA A 289 15.42 -1.15 8.10
C ALA A 289 16.77 -0.42 8.28
N HIS A 290 17.30 0.12 7.18
CA HIS A 290 18.64 0.68 7.11
C HIS A 290 18.62 2.16 6.72
N PRO A 291 19.63 2.95 7.15
CA PRO A 291 19.79 4.34 6.75
C PRO A 291 19.71 4.54 5.23
N LEU A 292 18.83 5.44 4.81
CA LEU A 292 18.58 5.81 3.43
C LEU A 292 19.51 6.95 3.00
N PHE A 293 20.05 6.80 1.79
CA PHE A 293 20.83 7.80 1.09
C PHE A 293 20.16 8.11 -0.26
N VAL A 294 19.96 9.40 -0.53
CA VAL A 294 19.24 9.89 -1.70
C VAL A 294 20.11 10.89 -2.44
N GLY A 295 20.16 10.76 -3.76
CA GLY A 295 20.82 11.72 -4.63
C GLY A 295 19.95 12.05 -5.83
N TRP A 296 20.06 13.30 -6.27
CA TRP A 296 19.23 13.86 -7.32
C TRP A 296 20.10 14.60 -8.32
N ALA A 297 19.72 14.54 -9.59
CA ALA A 297 20.26 15.40 -10.64
C ALA A 297 19.23 15.57 -11.76
N THR A 298 19.34 16.66 -12.52
CA THR A 298 18.46 16.92 -13.67
C THR A 298 19.24 17.64 -14.77
N THR A 299 18.88 17.39 -16.02
CA THR A 299 19.48 18.06 -17.18
C THR A 299 18.42 18.35 -18.23
N ASP A 300 18.67 19.40 -19.00
CA ASP A 300 18.00 19.65 -20.28
C ASP A 300 18.42 18.58 -21.30
N ILE A 301 17.43 17.96 -21.95
CA ILE A 301 17.59 16.98 -23.04
C ILE A 301 16.93 17.47 -24.33
N THR A 302 16.61 18.76 -24.45
CA THR A 302 16.07 19.37 -25.68
C THR A 302 17.09 19.24 -26.81
N PRO A 303 16.69 18.73 -28.00
CA PRO A 303 17.60 18.58 -29.12
C PRO A 303 18.13 19.95 -29.60
N PRO A 304 19.42 20.07 -29.96
CA PRO A 304 20.01 21.33 -30.39
C PRO A 304 19.69 21.70 -31.86
N ALA A 305 18.94 20.86 -32.57
CA ALA A 305 18.56 21.02 -33.97
C ALA A 305 17.12 20.52 -34.18
N PRO A 306 16.48 20.86 -35.32
CA PRO A 306 15.20 20.25 -35.70
C PRO A 306 15.27 18.73 -35.68
N VAL A 307 14.19 18.08 -35.28
CA VAL A 307 14.04 16.61 -35.18
C VAL A 307 12.67 16.19 -35.71
N ALA A 308 12.52 14.92 -36.08
CA ALA A 308 11.19 14.34 -36.22
C ALA A 308 10.54 14.16 -34.84
N LEU A 309 9.31 14.63 -34.68
CA LEU A 309 8.50 14.46 -33.46
C LEU A 309 7.78 13.10 -33.50
N THR A 310 8.06 12.24 -32.52
CA THR A 310 7.57 10.86 -32.48
C THR A 310 6.29 10.73 -31.65
N GLY A 311 5.32 9.96 -32.16
CA GLY A 311 4.06 9.64 -31.46
C GLY A 311 2.79 9.77 -32.29
N GLN A 312 2.88 10.36 -33.49
CA GLN A 312 1.75 10.50 -34.41
C GLN A 312 1.92 9.64 -35.66
N LEU A 313 0.82 9.21 -36.28
CA LEU A 313 0.84 8.36 -37.49
C LEU A 313 1.33 9.07 -38.77
N HIS A 314 1.98 10.22 -38.64
CA HIS A 314 2.55 11.02 -39.73
C HIS A 314 3.79 11.76 -39.25
N LYS A 315 4.72 12.05 -40.18
CA LYS A 315 5.95 12.80 -39.89
C LYS A 315 5.64 14.27 -39.58
N ARG A 316 6.16 14.76 -38.46
CA ARG A 316 6.21 16.19 -38.10
C ARG A 316 7.66 16.55 -37.81
N ILE A 317 8.17 17.62 -38.43
CA ILE A 317 9.51 18.14 -38.15
C ILE A 317 9.37 19.34 -37.21
N SER A 318 10.16 19.37 -36.15
CA SER A 318 10.08 20.46 -35.18
C SER A 318 10.49 21.81 -35.79
N THR A 319 9.67 22.84 -35.53
CA THR A 319 9.89 24.22 -36.00
C THR A 319 10.44 25.13 -34.89
N GLY A 320 10.48 24.65 -33.66
CA GLY A 320 10.95 25.38 -32.49
C GLY A 320 10.79 24.59 -31.19
N VAL A 321 11.12 25.23 -30.08
CA VAL A 321 10.95 24.70 -28.72
C VAL A 321 9.91 25.55 -28.02
N ARG A 322 8.76 24.95 -27.70
CA ARG A 322 7.71 25.59 -26.91
C ARG A 322 8.11 25.61 -25.44
N ASP A 323 8.58 24.46 -24.97
CA ASP A 323 9.11 24.27 -23.64
C ASP A 323 10.16 23.15 -23.62
N PRO A 324 11.20 23.26 -22.78
CA PRO A 324 12.33 22.35 -22.80
C PRO A 324 11.97 20.95 -22.29
N LEU A 325 12.61 19.95 -22.89
CA LEU A 325 12.58 18.56 -22.42
C LEU A 325 13.58 18.37 -21.28
N THR A 326 13.17 17.67 -20.23
CA THR A 326 13.96 17.43 -19.02
C THR A 326 14.17 15.93 -18.79
N ALA A 327 15.37 15.55 -18.35
CA ALA A 327 15.60 14.28 -17.67
C ALA A 327 15.90 14.53 -16.18
N THR A 328 15.33 13.71 -15.29
CA THR A 328 15.58 13.73 -13.85
C THR A 328 16.03 12.35 -13.39
N ALA A 329 17.14 12.28 -12.65
CA ALA A 329 17.66 11.06 -12.04
C ALA A 329 17.44 11.09 -10.52
N LEU A 330 16.98 9.96 -9.97
CA LEU A 330 16.88 9.68 -8.54
C LEU A 330 17.72 8.44 -8.21
N ALA A 331 18.76 8.62 -7.42
CA ALA A 331 19.58 7.55 -6.85
C ALA A 331 19.10 7.24 -5.42
N LEU A 332 18.77 5.98 -5.15
CA LEU A 332 18.45 5.48 -3.82
C LEU A 332 19.48 4.43 -3.40
N GLU A 333 19.91 4.50 -2.16
CA GLU A 333 20.77 3.48 -1.55
C GLU A 333 20.42 3.33 -0.08
N THR A 334 20.29 2.11 0.42
CA THR A 334 20.36 1.84 1.86
C THR A 334 21.71 1.27 2.23
N ARG A 335 22.20 1.60 3.42
CA ARG A 335 23.50 1.10 3.92
C ARG A 335 23.32 0.39 5.25
N ALA A 336 23.51 -0.92 5.24
CA ALA A 336 23.46 -1.73 6.44
C ALA A 336 24.77 -1.60 7.26
N PRO A 337 24.72 -1.78 8.60
CA PRO A 337 25.92 -1.74 9.44
C PRO A 337 26.99 -2.78 9.08
N ASP A 338 26.59 -3.90 8.48
CA ASP A 338 27.48 -4.98 8.03
C ASP A 338 28.09 -4.72 6.64
N GLY A 339 27.80 -3.57 6.05
CA GLY A 339 28.29 -3.16 4.73
C GLY A 339 27.39 -3.57 3.56
N GLN A 340 26.32 -4.34 3.78
CA GLN A 340 25.35 -4.63 2.73
C GLN A 340 24.65 -3.35 2.24
N ARG A 341 24.32 -3.32 0.95
CA ARG A 341 23.67 -2.19 0.31
C ARG A 341 22.56 -2.66 -0.60
N GLU A 342 21.45 -1.94 -0.60
CA GLU A 342 20.44 -2.06 -1.64
C GLU A 342 20.38 -0.75 -2.44
N GLN A 343 20.08 -0.82 -3.73
CA GLN A 343 20.31 0.25 -4.68
C GLN A 343 19.20 0.35 -5.73
N ALA A 344 18.89 1.57 -6.17
CA ALA A 344 18.17 1.81 -7.42
C ALA A 344 18.58 3.15 -8.03
N LEU A 345 18.55 3.24 -9.35
CA LEU A 345 18.74 4.48 -10.09
C LEU A 345 17.61 4.64 -11.11
N MET A 346 16.74 5.61 -10.87
CA MET A 346 15.51 5.83 -11.64
C MET A 346 15.64 7.09 -12.48
N ILE A 347 15.33 7.00 -13.76
CA ILE A 347 15.42 8.12 -14.68
C ILE A 347 14.08 8.34 -15.37
N SER A 348 13.50 9.51 -15.14
CA SER A 348 12.36 10.00 -15.91
C SER A 348 12.86 10.93 -17.01
N ALA A 349 12.42 10.71 -18.25
CA ALA A 349 12.75 11.56 -19.38
C ALA A 349 11.48 12.03 -20.11
N ASP A 350 11.46 13.31 -20.50
CA ASP A 350 10.40 13.87 -21.35
C ASP A 350 10.54 13.34 -22.80
N LEU A 351 10.24 12.06 -23.00
CA LEU A 351 10.23 11.34 -24.27
C LEU A 351 9.01 10.41 -24.35
N ILE A 352 8.66 9.97 -25.56
CA ILE A 352 7.53 9.06 -25.77
C ILE A 352 7.79 7.68 -25.14
N MET A 353 9.00 7.15 -25.29
CA MET A 353 9.38 5.81 -24.85
C MET A 353 10.91 5.69 -24.75
N ILE A 354 11.37 4.62 -24.09
CA ILE A 354 12.79 4.25 -24.04
C ILE A 354 12.94 2.80 -24.52
N GLN A 355 13.56 2.60 -25.68
CA GLN A 355 13.87 1.28 -26.20
C GLN A 355 14.95 0.60 -25.35
N ARG A 356 14.89 -0.74 -25.24
CA ARG A 356 15.86 -1.53 -24.47
C ARG A 356 17.30 -1.24 -24.85
N VAL A 357 17.57 -1.13 -26.15
CA VAL A 357 18.92 -0.83 -26.67
C VAL A 357 19.49 0.49 -26.12
N ALA A 358 18.66 1.52 -25.92
CA ALA A 358 19.12 2.79 -25.35
C ALA A 358 19.45 2.65 -23.85
N GLN A 359 18.64 1.90 -23.10
CA GLN A 359 18.91 1.59 -21.70
C GLN A 359 20.18 0.74 -21.53
N GLU A 360 20.38 -0.27 -22.37
CA GLU A 360 21.58 -1.12 -22.35
C GLU A 360 22.85 -0.29 -22.62
N ARG A 361 22.82 0.59 -23.64
CA ARG A 361 23.91 1.53 -23.89
C ARG A 361 24.21 2.42 -22.69
N LEU A 362 23.19 2.93 -22.00
CA LEU A 362 23.37 3.73 -20.79
C LEU A 362 24.00 2.91 -19.65
N ARG A 363 23.53 1.68 -19.43
CA ARG A 363 24.10 0.76 -18.43
C ARG A 363 25.58 0.51 -18.73
N ASP A 364 25.93 0.25 -19.98
CA ASP A 364 27.32 0.02 -20.39
C ASP A 364 28.20 1.24 -20.14
N MET A 365 27.73 2.45 -20.46
CA MET A 365 28.45 3.70 -20.15
C MET A 365 28.71 3.88 -18.65
N LEU A 366 27.77 3.44 -17.79
CA LEU A 366 27.84 3.64 -16.35
C LEU A 366 28.65 2.57 -15.61
N LYS A 367 28.85 1.38 -16.19
CA LYS A 367 29.63 0.28 -15.57
C LYS A 367 31.03 0.74 -15.16
N GLU A 368 31.70 1.52 -16.00
CA GLU A 368 33.02 2.07 -15.70
C GLU A 368 32.96 3.31 -14.80
N GLN A 369 31.92 4.14 -14.94
CA GLN A 369 31.79 5.41 -14.21
C GLN A 369 31.38 5.22 -12.74
N LEU A 370 30.63 4.16 -12.45
CA LEU A 370 30.01 3.87 -11.15
C LEU A 370 30.33 2.43 -10.70
N PRO A 371 31.59 2.13 -10.32
CA PRO A 371 32.01 0.77 -9.96
C PRO A 371 31.34 0.23 -8.69
N ASP A 372 30.73 1.08 -7.86
CA ASP A 372 30.00 0.70 -6.65
C ASP A 372 28.47 0.60 -6.87
N PHE A 373 28.01 0.71 -8.12
CA PHE A 373 26.62 0.59 -8.50
C PHE A 373 26.39 -0.65 -9.37
N ASP A 374 25.37 -1.44 -9.03
CA ASP A 374 24.85 -2.46 -9.93
C ASP A 374 24.02 -1.81 -11.04
N THR A 375 24.61 -1.64 -12.23
CA THR A 375 23.93 -1.03 -13.38
C THR A 375 22.65 -1.75 -13.83
N THR A 376 22.46 -3.02 -13.45
CA THR A 376 21.19 -3.72 -13.74
C THR A 376 20.04 -3.14 -12.92
N LYS A 377 20.32 -2.45 -11.81
CA LYS A 377 19.33 -1.76 -10.96
C LYS A 377 19.03 -0.32 -11.41
N LEU A 378 19.44 0.03 -12.63
CA LEU A 378 19.02 1.25 -13.31
C LEU A 378 17.85 0.98 -14.23
N PHE A 379 16.86 1.86 -14.23
CA PHE A 379 15.78 1.85 -15.22
C PHE A 379 15.37 3.26 -15.65
N VAL A 380 15.04 3.39 -16.93
CA VAL A 380 14.65 4.63 -17.59
C VAL A 380 13.22 4.49 -18.10
N PHE A 381 12.43 5.56 -17.96
CA PHE A 381 11.05 5.61 -18.43
C PHE A 381 10.70 6.99 -18.99
N GLY A 382 9.77 6.99 -19.95
CA GLY A 382 9.25 8.21 -20.55
C GLY A 382 8.12 8.82 -19.73
N THR A 383 7.97 10.15 -19.78
CA THR A 383 6.70 10.80 -19.41
C THR A 383 5.59 10.54 -20.42
N HIS A 384 5.97 9.99 -21.57
CA HIS A 384 5.12 9.69 -22.70
C HIS A 384 4.63 10.97 -23.42
N THR A 385 5.56 11.90 -23.69
CA THR A 385 5.29 13.07 -24.55
C THR A 385 5.37 12.68 -26.02
N HIS A 386 4.42 13.18 -26.81
CA HIS A 386 4.34 12.97 -28.26
C HIS A 386 5.05 14.09 -29.05
N ASP A 387 5.62 15.08 -28.36
CA ASP A 387 6.29 16.24 -28.95
C ASP A 387 7.79 16.26 -28.62
N GLY A 388 8.40 15.07 -28.61
CA GLY A 388 9.83 14.85 -28.46
C GLY A 388 10.42 13.99 -29.59
N PRO A 389 11.76 13.91 -29.69
CA PRO A 389 12.45 13.03 -30.63
C PRO A 389 12.39 11.54 -30.22
N GLY A 390 12.64 10.66 -31.18
CA GLY A 390 12.94 9.24 -30.93
C GLY A 390 14.43 9.00 -30.68
N LEU A 391 14.78 7.77 -30.26
CA LEU A 391 16.16 7.36 -29.95
C LEU A 391 16.75 6.34 -30.95
N VAL A 392 15.93 5.75 -31.82
CA VAL A 392 16.34 4.68 -32.73
C VAL A 392 15.70 4.88 -34.09
N ASP A 393 16.53 4.99 -35.14
CA ASP A 393 16.09 5.35 -36.50
C ASP A 393 15.10 4.34 -37.09
N SER A 394 15.28 3.03 -36.83
CA SER A 394 14.45 1.97 -37.42
C SER A 394 13.10 1.75 -36.75
N THR A 395 12.88 2.30 -35.55
CA THR A 395 11.70 1.98 -34.72
C THR A 395 10.39 2.11 -35.48
N PHE A 396 10.27 3.09 -36.36
CA PHE A 396 9.04 3.39 -37.09
C PHE A 396 9.16 3.15 -38.60
N GLY A 397 10.09 2.28 -39.02
CA GLY A 397 10.44 2.11 -40.43
C GLY A 397 10.82 3.44 -41.07
N ASP A 398 10.22 3.76 -42.22
CA ASP A 398 10.49 5.01 -42.94
C ASP A 398 9.63 6.20 -42.46
N LEU A 399 8.71 6.01 -41.50
CA LEU A 399 7.71 7.05 -41.13
C LEU A 399 8.37 8.33 -40.61
N TYR A 400 9.42 8.20 -39.81
CA TYR A 400 10.18 9.33 -39.27
C TYR A 400 11.58 9.43 -39.88
N ASP A 401 11.79 8.85 -41.07
CA ASP A 401 13.07 9.00 -41.77
C ASP A 401 13.30 10.48 -42.12
N VAL A 402 14.46 10.98 -41.70
CA VAL A 402 14.95 12.34 -41.95
C VAL A 402 16.18 12.37 -42.84
N SER A 403 16.57 11.24 -43.44
CA SER A 403 17.73 11.12 -44.34
C SER A 403 17.67 12.08 -45.54
N LYS A 404 16.47 12.54 -45.90
CA LYS A 404 16.20 13.47 -47.02
C LYS A 404 15.83 14.89 -46.55
N ASP A 405 15.91 15.19 -45.26
CA ASP A 405 15.56 16.49 -44.69
C ASP A 405 16.83 17.20 -44.18
N PRO A 406 17.44 18.13 -44.97
CA PRO A 406 18.70 18.77 -44.60
C PRO A 406 18.58 19.55 -43.29
N GLY A 407 19.55 19.35 -42.39
CA GLY A 407 19.61 20.06 -41.11
C GLY A 407 18.69 19.49 -40.02
N VAL A 408 18.00 18.39 -40.29
CA VAL A 408 17.21 17.66 -39.30
C VAL A 408 18.06 16.54 -38.69
N MET A 409 18.14 16.51 -37.37
CA MET A 409 18.88 15.51 -36.58
C MET A 409 18.16 14.16 -36.61
N LYS A 410 18.92 13.09 -36.83
CA LYS A 410 18.42 11.70 -36.78
C LYS A 410 18.12 11.26 -35.34
N ALA A 411 17.29 10.23 -35.20
CA ALA A 411 16.98 9.68 -33.88
C ALA A 411 18.23 9.08 -33.22
N SER A 412 19.10 8.42 -33.99
CA SER A 412 20.39 7.90 -33.49
C SER A 412 21.36 9.00 -33.03
N GLU A 413 21.45 10.11 -33.76
CA GLU A 413 22.26 11.28 -33.36
C GLU A 413 21.72 11.94 -32.09
N TYR A 414 20.38 12.04 -31.97
CA TYR A 414 19.76 12.50 -30.74
C TYR A 414 20.02 11.52 -29.58
N ALA A 415 20.02 10.21 -29.82
CA ALA A 415 20.32 9.21 -28.81
C ALA A 415 21.72 9.40 -28.21
N ASP A 416 22.72 9.70 -29.03
CA ASP A 416 24.08 9.98 -28.54
C ASP A 416 24.11 11.23 -27.64
N PHE A 417 23.43 12.31 -28.06
CA PHE A 417 23.28 13.52 -27.24
C PHE A 417 22.56 13.23 -25.92
N PHE A 418 21.45 12.50 -25.97
CA PHE A 418 20.64 12.11 -24.82
C PHE A 418 21.46 11.27 -23.83
N LEU A 419 22.10 10.20 -24.29
CA LEU A 419 22.86 9.28 -23.44
C LEU A 419 24.07 9.97 -22.80
N ALA A 420 24.75 10.87 -23.51
CA ALA A 420 25.85 11.65 -22.96
C ALA A 420 25.38 12.60 -21.83
N ARG A 421 24.15 13.12 -21.91
CA ARG A 421 23.57 13.98 -20.87
C ARG A 421 23.05 13.15 -19.68
N VAL A 422 22.35 12.06 -19.97
CA VAL A 422 21.74 11.20 -18.95
C VAL A 422 22.79 10.48 -18.12
N SER A 423 23.85 9.96 -18.75
CA SER A 423 24.98 9.35 -18.01
C SER A 423 25.59 10.31 -16.98
N ARG A 424 25.73 11.59 -17.31
CA ARG A 424 26.24 12.61 -16.37
C ARG A 424 25.32 12.83 -15.17
N ILE A 425 24.00 12.94 -15.38
CA ILE A 425 23.08 13.10 -14.24
C ILE A 425 22.94 11.82 -13.43
N CYS A 426 23.10 10.64 -14.05
CA CYS A 426 23.19 9.37 -13.33
C CYS A 426 24.42 9.36 -12.42
N GLU A 427 25.59 9.75 -12.94
CA GLU A 427 26.82 9.89 -12.18
C GLU A 427 26.69 10.93 -11.06
N GLU A 428 26.12 12.10 -11.33
CA GLU A 428 25.93 13.17 -10.35
C GLU A 428 24.96 12.74 -9.23
N ALA A 429 23.79 12.22 -9.60
CA ALA A 429 22.81 11.73 -8.63
C ALA A 429 23.41 10.62 -7.76
N TRP A 430 24.15 9.69 -8.38
CA TRP A 430 24.84 8.65 -7.63
C TRP A 430 25.89 9.27 -6.69
N LYS A 431 26.91 9.97 -7.20
CA LYS A 431 28.04 10.45 -6.37
C LYS A 431 27.62 11.45 -5.28
N ASN A 432 26.51 12.17 -5.46
CA ASN A 432 26.00 13.14 -4.48
C ASN A 432 24.91 12.60 -3.53
N ARG A 433 24.71 11.28 -3.44
CA ARG A 433 23.79 10.68 -2.44
C ARG A 433 24.13 11.13 -1.01
N LYS A 434 23.14 11.62 -0.27
CA LYS A 434 23.26 12.08 1.13
C LYS A 434 22.21 11.39 2.01
N PRO A 435 22.46 11.28 3.34
CA PRO A 435 21.41 10.84 4.27
C PRO A 435 20.13 11.63 4.06
N ALA A 436 19.01 10.91 4.03
CA ALA A 436 17.71 11.49 3.75
C ALA A 436 16.58 10.72 4.44
N HIS A 437 15.45 11.40 4.62
CA HIS A 437 14.20 10.81 5.05
C HIS A 437 13.27 10.64 3.86
N MET A 438 12.50 9.56 3.83
CA MET A 438 11.44 9.33 2.84
C MET A 438 10.10 9.14 3.54
N GLY A 439 9.07 9.73 2.97
CA GLY A 439 7.68 9.54 3.35
C GLY A 439 6.81 9.45 2.11
N TRP A 440 5.63 8.84 2.23
CA TRP A 440 4.71 8.63 1.12
C TRP A 440 3.32 9.16 1.46
N ALA A 441 2.55 9.50 0.43
CA ALA A 441 1.13 9.83 0.57
C ALA A 441 0.36 9.48 -0.70
N LEU A 442 -0.96 9.42 -0.57
CA LEU A 442 -1.91 9.24 -1.66
C LEU A 442 -2.84 10.45 -1.70
N SER A 443 -3.06 10.99 -2.90
CA SER A 443 -4.06 12.03 -3.16
C SER A 443 -4.78 11.74 -4.47
N HIS A 444 -5.62 12.66 -4.93
CA HIS A 444 -6.39 12.48 -6.15
C HIS A 444 -6.41 13.74 -7.03
N ALA A 445 -6.21 13.56 -8.34
CA ALA A 445 -6.37 14.57 -9.37
C ALA A 445 -6.98 13.94 -10.63
N VAL A 446 -8.05 14.55 -11.15
CA VAL A 446 -8.60 14.16 -12.45
C VAL A 446 -7.68 14.70 -13.55
N VAL A 447 -6.84 13.83 -14.10
CA VAL A 447 -5.88 14.12 -15.17
C VAL A 447 -6.23 13.36 -16.44
N GLY A 448 -6.24 12.02 -16.37
CA GLY A 448 -6.58 11.16 -17.49
C GLY A 448 -8.06 10.78 -17.50
N LEU A 449 -8.61 10.62 -18.70
CA LEU A 449 -9.93 10.06 -18.98
C LEU A 449 -9.77 8.88 -19.92
N ASN A 450 -10.63 7.87 -19.80
CA ASN A 450 -10.55 6.73 -20.70
C ASN A 450 -10.94 7.17 -22.12
N ARG A 451 -10.06 6.88 -23.08
CA ARG A 451 -10.15 7.32 -24.46
C ARG A 451 -10.89 6.33 -25.36
N ARG A 452 -11.35 5.19 -24.84
CA ARG A 452 -12.04 4.16 -25.62
C ARG A 452 -13.56 4.29 -25.49
N VAL A 453 -14.19 4.72 -26.58
CA VAL A 453 -15.63 4.99 -26.68
C VAL A 453 -16.32 3.80 -27.33
N VAL A 454 -17.32 3.23 -26.67
CA VAL A 454 -18.04 2.03 -27.12
C VAL A 454 -19.41 2.40 -27.68
N TYR A 455 -19.77 1.78 -28.81
CA TYR A 455 -21.04 1.97 -29.50
C TYR A 455 -22.03 0.81 -29.24
N THR A 456 -23.30 1.01 -29.56
CA THR A 456 -24.38 0.02 -29.32
C THR A 456 -24.23 -1.28 -30.10
N ASP A 457 -23.37 -1.32 -31.12
CA ASP A 457 -23.02 -2.53 -31.87
C ASP A 457 -21.86 -3.33 -31.23
N GLY A 458 -21.31 -2.83 -30.11
CA GLY A 458 -20.19 -3.42 -29.39
C GLY A 458 -18.81 -3.00 -29.90
N SER A 459 -18.72 -2.22 -30.99
CA SER A 459 -17.46 -1.68 -31.48
C SER A 459 -16.93 -0.58 -30.56
N ALA A 460 -15.60 -0.45 -30.48
CA ALA A 460 -14.92 0.56 -29.70
C ALA A 460 -13.91 1.34 -30.55
N VAL A 461 -13.87 2.66 -30.35
CA VAL A 461 -12.97 3.56 -31.08
C VAL A 461 -12.23 4.47 -30.10
N MET A 462 -10.92 4.59 -30.29
CA MET A 462 -10.12 5.60 -29.58
C MET A 462 -10.54 7.00 -30.00
N TYR A 463 -10.81 7.86 -29.03
CA TYR A 463 -11.33 9.21 -29.24
C TYR A 463 -12.63 9.23 -30.06
N GLY A 464 -13.45 8.18 -29.94
CA GLY A 464 -14.73 8.09 -30.64
C GLY A 464 -15.68 9.24 -30.30
N ASN A 465 -16.57 9.55 -31.24
CA ASN A 465 -17.56 10.61 -31.04
C ASN A 465 -18.63 10.17 -30.04
N THR A 466 -18.74 10.86 -28.90
CA THR A 466 -19.74 10.59 -27.84
C THR A 466 -21.06 11.35 -28.04
N ALA A 467 -21.19 12.16 -29.10
CA ALA A 467 -22.40 12.92 -29.40
C ALA A 467 -23.38 12.18 -30.33
N THR A 468 -23.06 10.94 -30.72
CA THR A 468 -23.90 10.13 -31.59
C THR A 468 -24.95 9.35 -30.80
N THR A 469 -26.09 9.05 -31.42
CA THR A 469 -27.18 8.29 -30.77
C THR A 469 -26.83 6.84 -30.47
N ASN A 470 -25.81 6.29 -31.15
CA ASN A 470 -25.31 4.94 -30.93
C ASN A 470 -24.15 4.90 -29.92
N PHE A 471 -23.72 6.02 -29.34
CA PHE A 471 -22.79 5.98 -28.20
C PHE A 471 -23.45 5.24 -27.03
N SER A 472 -22.78 4.23 -26.50
CA SER A 472 -23.29 3.42 -25.40
C SER A 472 -22.62 3.79 -24.07
N HIS A 473 -21.30 3.66 -24.01
CA HIS A 473 -20.51 3.85 -22.78
C HIS A 473 -19.03 4.05 -23.08
N ILE A 474 -18.28 4.46 -22.07
CA ILE A 474 -16.81 4.45 -22.08
C ILE A 474 -16.34 3.06 -21.62
N GLU A 475 -15.37 2.46 -22.32
CA GLU A 475 -15.02 1.03 -22.17
C GLU A 475 -14.51 0.66 -20.78
N GLY A 476 -13.67 1.53 -20.20
CA GLY A 476 -12.99 1.30 -18.93
C GLY A 476 -13.11 2.45 -17.96
N GLY A 477 -12.64 2.21 -16.73
CA GLY A 477 -12.55 3.22 -15.68
C GLY A 477 -11.47 4.27 -15.94
N ILE A 478 -11.34 5.18 -14.99
CA ILE A 478 -10.26 6.17 -14.91
C ILE A 478 -9.48 5.95 -13.62
N GLU A 479 -8.20 6.26 -13.62
CA GLU A 479 -7.42 6.39 -12.39
C GLU A 479 -7.28 7.88 -12.05
N THR A 480 -7.55 8.22 -10.80
CA THR A 480 -7.42 9.59 -10.30
C THR A 480 -6.39 9.72 -9.21
N ALA A 481 -5.83 8.61 -8.72
CA ALA A 481 -4.75 8.60 -7.74
C ALA A 481 -3.55 9.42 -8.23
N VAL A 482 -2.97 10.15 -7.29
CA VAL A 482 -1.65 10.75 -7.40
C VAL A 482 -0.84 10.18 -6.26
N ASP A 483 -0.04 9.17 -6.59
CA ASP A 483 0.85 8.53 -5.63
C ASP A 483 2.10 9.40 -5.48
N LEU A 484 2.47 9.67 -4.23
CA LEU A 484 3.53 10.61 -3.89
C LEU A 484 4.57 9.95 -2.99
N MET A 485 5.85 10.11 -3.34
CA MET A 485 6.97 9.96 -2.40
C MET A 485 7.71 11.28 -2.28
N GLY A 486 7.85 11.77 -1.06
CA GLY A 486 8.66 12.94 -0.72
C GLY A 486 10.01 12.52 -0.12
N PHE A 487 11.04 13.31 -0.38
CA PHE A 487 12.37 13.08 0.16
C PHE A 487 12.92 14.35 0.81
N TRP A 488 13.36 14.26 2.05
CA TRP A 488 13.89 15.37 2.84
C TRP A 488 15.35 15.12 3.23
N GLY A 489 16.17 16.17 3.19
CA GLY A 489 17.50 16.13 3.77
C GLY A 489 17.45 16.13 5.30
N ASN A 490 18.60 15.86 5.94
CA ASN A 490 18.72 15.94 7.41
C ASN A 490 18.45 17.35 7.98
N ASP A 491 18.48 18.39 7.15
CA ASP A 491 18.10 19.76 7.51
C ASP A 491 16.57 19.97 7.51
N GLY A 492 15.79 18.92 7.24
CA GLY A 492 14.33 18.99 7.13
C GLY A 492 13.84 19.61 5.83
N ARG A 493 14.72 19.94 4.88
CA ARG A 493 14.33 20.54 3.60
C ARG A 493 13.90 19.48 2.61
N LEU A 494 12.75 19.69 1.97
CA LEU A 494 12.30 18.88 0.84
C LEU A 494 13.28 19.01 -0.33
N THR A 495 13.83 17.88 -0.77
CA THR A 495 14.81 17.81 -1.87
C THR A 495 14.13 17.49 -3.20
N GLY A 496 13.19 16.54 -3.20
CA GLY A 496 12.51 16.10 -4.40
C GLY A 496 11.27 15.29 -4.11
N VAL A 497 10.45 15.13 -5.15
CA VAL A 497 9.22 14.33 -5.13
C VAL A 497 9.17 13.39 -6.33
N VAL A 498 8.68 12.17 -6.10
CA VAL A 498 8.19 11.27 -7.14
C VAL A 498 6.68 11.45 -7.23
N VAL A 499 6.18 11.73 -8.43
CA VAL A 499 4.75 11.91 -8.68
C VAL A 499 4.34 10.89 -9.72
N ASN A 500 3.53 9.91 -9.31
CA ASN A 500 3.06 8.82 -10.15
C ASN A 500 1.55 8.94 -10.37
N LEU A 501 1.13 8.94 -11.64
CA LEU A 501 -0.28 9.03 -12.03
C LEU A 501 -0.51 8.42 -13.41
N ALA A 502 -1.73 7.93 -13.65
CA ALA A 502 -2.07 7.30 -14.93
C ALA A 502 -2.57 8.32 -15.96
N CYS A 503 -1.63 8.90 -16.72
CA CYS A 503 -1.96 9.68 -17.90
C CYS A 503 -0.71 9.89 -18.76
N PRO A 504 -0.77 9.61 -20.08
CA PRO A 504 0.30 10.00 -20.99
C PRO A 504 0.39 11.53 -21.09
N SER A 505 1.59 12.09 -21.23
CA SER A 505 1.79 13.53 -21.36
C SER A 505 1.53 14.04 -22.78
N GLN A 506 0.27 13.96 -23.22
CA GLN A 506 -0.16 14.14 -24.60
C GLN A 506 -1.24 15.24 -24.80
N GLU A 507 -1.38 16.22 -23.88
CA GLU A 507 -2.41 17.27 -24.02
C GLU A 507 -2.17 18.21 -25.23
N THR A 508 -0.94 18.27 -25.73
CA THR A 508 -0.53 19.05 -26.90
C THR A 508 0.07 18.22 -28.04
N GLU A 509 -0.20 16.91 -28.08
CA GLU A 509 0.42 15.89 -28.95
C GLU A 509 0.48 16.12 -30.49
N ASN A 510 -0.11 17.20 -30.99
CA ASN A 510 -0.18 17.56 -32.41
C ASN A 510 0.63 18.83 -32.75
N LEU A 511 1.46 19.34 -31.84
CA LEU A 511 2.28 20.52 -32.10
C LEU A 511 3.33 20.27 -33.20
N ASN A 512 3.87 21.33 -33.81
CA ASN A 512 5.13 21.23 -34.55
C ASN A 512 6.31 21.76 -33.71
N GLU A 513 6.10 21.99 -32.42
CA GLU A 513 7.11 22.49 -31.49
C GLU A 513 7.49 21.38 -30.50
N ILE A 514 8.74 21.37 -30.05
CA ILE A 514 9.20 20.48 -28.98
C ILE A 514 8.55 20.89 -27.66
N SER A 515 8.04 19.92 -26.91
CA SER A 515 7.27 20.15 -25.68
C SER A 515 7.34 18.95 -24.72
N ALA A 516 7.57 19.25 -23.44
CA ALA A 516 7.42 18.31 -22.32
C ALA A 516 5.97 18.24 -21.81
N ASP A 517 5.04 18.85 -22.54
CA ASP A 517 3.61 18.83 -22.30
C ASP A 517 3.25 19.32 -20.89
N PHE A 518 2.19 18.80 -20.26
CA PHE A 518 1.77 19.28 -18.94
C PHE A 518 2.82 19.09 -17.84
N TRP A 519 3.81 18.18 -18.00
CA TRP A 519 4.87 18.00 -17.00
C TRP A 519 5.80 19.21 -16.89
N HIS A 520 5.96 19.99 -17.96
CA HIS A 520 6.62 21.29 -17.88
C HIS A 520 5.90 22.22 -16.88
N ASP A 521 4.59 22.39 -17.07
CA ASP A 521 3.75 23.25 -16.23
C ASP A 521 3.66 22.72 -14.79
N VAL A 522 3.64 21.38 -14.59
CA VAL A 522 3.69 20.76 -13.26
C VAL A 522 4.98 21.12 -12.53
N ARG A 523 6.13 21.00 -13.20
CA ARG A 523 7.43 21.38 -12.61
C ARG A 523 7.46 22.85 -12.23
N ILE A 524 6.90 23.73 -13.05
CA ILE A 524 6.75 25.16 -12.72
C ILE A 524 5.90 25.34 -11.46
N ALA A 525 4.70 24.76 -11.43
CA ALA A 525 3.77 24.92 -10.31
C ALA A 525 4.35 24.40 -8.98
N LEU A 526 4.97 23.21 -9.00
CA LEU A 526 5.60 22.64 -7.81
C LEU A 526 6.81 23.46 -7.34
N ARG A 527 7.65 23.96 -8.26
CA ARG A 527 8.79 24.82 -7.89
C ARG A 527 8.39 26.21 -7.43
N GLN A 528 7.27 26.74 -7.89
CA GLN A 528 6.68 27.96 -7.34
C GLN A 528 6.25 27.76 -5.87
N GLN A 529 5.71 26.57 -5.56
CA GLN A 529 5.21 26.26 -4.24
C GLN A 529 6.32 25.87 -3.23
N TYR A 530 7.28 25.05 -3.66
CA TYR A 530 8.28 24.44 -2.78
C TYR A 530 9.71 24.93 -3.02
N GLY A 531 9.90 25.77 -4.03
CA GLY A 531 11.18 26.40 -4.37
C GLY A 531 11.86 25.78 -5.60
N LYS A 532 12.68 26.60 -6.26
CA LYS A 532 13.36 26.25 -7.54
C LYS A 532 14.30 25.05 -7.48
N HIS A 533 14.72 24.66 -6.28
CA HIS A 533 15.63 23.54 -6.03
C HIS A 533 14.94 22.18 -6.08
N LEU A 534 13.60 22.15 -6.08
CA LEU A 534 12.85 20.90 -6.04
C LEU A 534 13.11 20.08 -7.31
N TYR A 535 13.54 18.83 -7.09
CA TYR A 535 13.55 17.80 -8.11
C TYR A 535 12.17 17.16 -8.22
N VAL A 536 11.74 16.91 -9.45
CA VAL A 536 10.45 16.24 -9.75
C VAL A 536 10.76 15.07 -10.66
N LEU A 537 10.40 13.87 -10.22
CA LEU A 537 10.48 12.63 -10.99
C LEU A 537 9.06 12.21 -11.40
N PRO A 538 8.59 12.65 -12.57
CA PRO A 538 7.26 12.27 -13.04
C PRO A 538 7.24 10.84 -13.55
N GLN A 539 6.25 10.05 -13.14
CA GLN A 539 6.04 8.68 -13.58
C GLN A 539 4.67 8.54 -14.25
N CYS A 540 4.68 7.97 -15.45
CA CYS A 540 3.46 7.57 -16.13
C CYS A 540 3.05 6.18 -15.62
N ALA A 541 1.91 6.10 -14.94
CA ALA A 541 1.31 4.85 -14.51
C ALA A 541 0.51 4.19 -15.65
N PRO A 542 0.00 2.95 -15.51
CA PRO A 542 -0.72 2.22 -16.55
C PRO A 542 -1.86 3.03 -17.15
N SER A 543 -1.69 3.48 -18.39
CA SER A 543 -2.59 4.46 -19.02
C SER A 543 -2.77 4.24 -20.52
N GLY A 544 -2.54 3.04 -21.04
CA GLY A 544 -2.65 2.73 -22.47
C GLY A 544 -4.04 3.04 -23.06
N ASP A 545 -5.08 3.03 -22.22
CA ASP A 545 -6.45 3.37 -22.56
C ASP A 545 -6.90 4.73 -21.97
N LEU A 546 -6.00 5.55 -21.44
CA LEU A 546 -6.30 6.87 -20.89
C LEU A 546 -5.66 8.01 -21.71
N SER A 547 -6.20 9.22 -21.58
CA SER A 547 -5.70 10.44 -22.23
C SER A 547 -6.09 11.69 -21.44
N PRO A 548 -5.31 12.79 -21.50
CA PRO A 548 -5.71 14.07 -20.91
C PRO A 548 -6.89 14.74 -21.67
N HIS A 549 -7.21 14.24 -22.87
CA HIS A 549 -8.25 14.82 -23.71
C HIS A 549 -9.68 14.46 -23.25
N PRO A 550 -10.53 15.46 -22.97
CA PRO A 550 -11.93 15.22 -22.62
C PRO A 550 -12.74 14.78 -23.83
N THR A 551 -13.29 13.56 -23.76
CA THR A 551 -14.26 13.02 -24.73
C THR A 551 -15.69 13.49 -24.46
N TYR A 552 -15.99 13.94 -23.23
CA TYR A 552 -17.27 14.52 -22.83
C TYR A 552 -17.06 15.75 -21.94
N ARG A 553 -18.07 16.64 -21.88
CA ARG A 553 -18.03 17.92 -21.12
C ARG A 553 -16.88 18.86 -21.52
N SER A 554 -16.25 18.66 -22.68
CA SER A 554 -15.08 19.40 -23.14
C SER A 554 -15.31 20.92 -23.15
N GLN A 555 -16.52 21.37 -23.50
CA GLN A 555 -16.88 22.80 -23.45
C GLN A 555 -16.83 23.37 -22.02
N ALA A 556 -17.35 22.65 -21.02
CA ALA A 556 -17.32 23.12 -19.64
C ALA A 556 -15.88 23.17 -19.09
N GLU A 557 -15.09 22.13 -19.37
CA GLU A 557 -13.67 22.06 -19.04
C GLU A 557 -12.87 23.21 -19.66
N GLN A 558 -13.12 23.53 -20.92
CA GLN A 558 -12.50 24.65 -21.62
C GLN A 558 -12.91 26.00 -21.02
N ILE A 559 -14.20 26.22 -20.77
CA ILE A 559 -14.69 27.48 -20.16
C ILE A 559 -14.11 27.66 -18.76
N MET A 560 -13.98 26.60 -17.95
CA MET A 560 -13.37 26.70 -16.62
C MET A 560 -11.89 27.06 -16.68
N ALA A 561 -11.12 26.45 -17.59
CA ALA A 561 -9.73 26.81 -17.81
C ALA A 561 -9.58 28.28 -18.24
N GLN A 562 -10.40 28.73 -19.19
CA GLN A 562 -10.45 30.12 -19.66
C GLN A 562 -10.80 31.10 -18.54
N ARG A 563 -11.81 30.80 -17.72
CA ARG A 563 -12.20 31.65 -16.57
C ARG A 563 -11.10 31.78 -15.53
N ARG A 564 -10.21 30.80 -15.42
CA ARG A 564 -9.02 30.85 -14.56
C ARG A 564 -7.81 31.49 -15.25
N GLY A 565 -7.90 31.81 -16.54
CA GLY A 565 -6.77 32.32 -17.31
C GLY A 565 -5.68 31.28 -17.54
N LEU A 566 -6.04 29.99 -17.57
CA LEU A 566 -5.10 28.88 -17.70
C LEU A 566 -5.25 28.19 -19.05
N SER A 567 -4.14 27.70 -19.60
CA SER A 567 -4.16 26.68 -20.64
C SER A 567 -4.67 25.35 -20.06
N ARG A 568 -5.00 24.38 -20.93
CA ARG A 568 -5.37 23.03 -20.47
C ARG A 568 -4.24 22.32 -19.74
N ARG A 569 -3.00 22.41 -20.25
CA ARG A 569 -1.79 21.90 -19.58
C ARG A 569 -1.60 22.52 -18.19
N GLN A 570 -1.81 23.84 -18.06
CA GLN A 570 -1.73 24.54 -16.78
C GLN A 570 -2.86 24.16 -15.83
N GLU A 571 -4.07 23.88 -16.33
CA GLU A 571 -5.17 23.37 -15.52
C GLU A 571 -4.89 21.96 -15.00
N ILE A 572 -4.29 21.07 -15.82
CA ILE A 572 -3.78 19.77 -15.38
C ILE A 572 -2.71 19.94 -14.31
N ALA A 573 -1.70 20.79 -14.57
CA ALA A 573 -0.63 21.08 -13.63
C ALA A 573 -1.14 21.61 -12.28
N ARG A 574 -2.15 22.49 -12.31
CA ARG A 574 -2.82 23.01 -11.11
C ARG A 574 -3.45 21.88 -10.29
N ARG A 575 -4.11 20.91 -10.93
CA ARG A 575 -4.75 19.78 -10.23
C ARG A 575 -3.69 18.89 -9.57
N ILE A 576 -2.63 18.55 -10.29
CA ILE A 576 -1.52 17.74 -9.75
C ILE A 576 -0.81 18.48 -8.60
N ALA A 577 -0.48 19.76 -8.78
CA ALA A 577 0.17 20.56 -7.74
C ALA A 577 -0.70 20.69 -6.48
N ASN A 578 -2.02 20.81 -6.63
CA ASN A 578 -2.96 20.82 -5.51
C ASN A 578 -2.98 19.47 -4.77
N ALA A 579 -3.00 18.34 -5.50
CA ALA A 579 -2.94 17.01 -4.89
C ALA A 579 -1.65 16.81 -4.09
N VAL A 580 -0.50 17.23 -4.65
CA VAL A 580 0.78 17.23 -3.93
C VAL A 580 0.75 18.16 -2.72
N LYS A 581 0.17 19.35 -2.85
CA LYS A 581 0.01 20.32 -1.74
C LYS A 581 -0.76 19.75 -0.56
N GLU A 582 -1.85 19.06 -0.84
CA GLU A 582 -2.73 18.51 0.17
C GLU A 582 -2.08 17.35 0.92
N SER A 583 -1.36 16.49 0.22
CA SER A 583 -0.88 15.21 0.75
C SER A 583 0.55 15.22 1.26
N LEU A 584 1.43 16.09 0.75
CA LEU A 584 2.83 16.13 1.16
C LEU A 584 3.05 16.33 2.67
N PRO A 585 2.27 17.16 3.40
CA PRO A 585 2.41 17.27 4.86
C PRO A 585 2.20 15.94 5.59
N VAL A 586 1.29 15.09 5.11
CA VAL A 586 1.05 13.75 5.68
C VAL A 586 2.24 12.83 5.45
N ALA A 587 2.85 12.88 4.26
CA ALA A 587 4.11 12.18 3.99
C ALA A 587 5.25 12.68 4.89
N GLU A 588 5.28 13.98 5.18
CA GLU A 588 6.31 14.58 6.02
C GLU A 588 6.21 14.14 7.49
N GLU A 589 4.99 13.93 8.01
CA GLU A 589 4.75 13.48 9.38
C GLU A 589 5.24 12.05 9.63
N THR A 590 5.17 11.19 8.62
CA THR A 590 5.51 9.76 8.72
C THR A 590 6.89 9.43 8.16
N LYS A 591 7.65 10.44 7.67
CA LYS A 591 8.94 10.21 7.03
C LYS A 591 9.96 9.54 7.96
N THR A 592 10.74 8.64 7.39
CA THR A 592 11.79 7.89 8.11
C THR A 592 13.07 7.84 7.29
N ASP A 593 14.21 7.87 7.96
CA ASP A 593 15.53 7.63 7.37
C ASP A 593 15.90 6.14 7.37
N ARG A 594 15.13 5.29 8.08
CA ARG A 594 15.33 3.85 8.12
C ARG A 594 14.35 3.16 7.20
N ILE A 595 14.84 2.68 6.07
CA ILE A 595 14.04 2.01 5.04
C ILE A 595 14.44 0.55 4.93
N LEU A 596 13.43 -0.32 4.97
CA LEU A 596 13.56 -1.67 4.43
C LEU A 596 13.49 -1.55 2.91
N PHE A 597 14.64 -1.69 2.26
CA PHE A 597 14.76 -1.55 0.82
C PHE A 597 15.13 -2.89 0.21
N ARG A 598 14.37 -3.34 -0.79
CA ARG A 598 14.71 -4.49 -1.64
C ARG A 598 14.42 -4.12 -3.09
N HIS A 599 15.31 -4.51 -4.00
CA HIS A 599 15.14 -4.29 -5.43
C HIS A 599 15.50 -5.56 -6.20
N ARG A 600 14.52 -6.10 -6.93
CA ARG A 600 14.69 -7.26 -7.79
C ARG A 600 14.46 -6.88 -9.24
N VAL A 601 15.46 -7.18 -10.07
CA VAL A 601 15.35 -7.15 -11.53
C VAL A 601 14.91 -8.54 -11.98
N VAL A 602 13.79 -8.64 -12.67
CA VAL A 602 13.18 -9.91 -13.06
C VAL A 602 12.99 -9.95 -14.56
N HIS A 603 13.16 -11.13 -15.13
CA HIS A 603 13.03 -11.39 -16.55
C HIS A 603 11.88 -12.39 -16.72
N VAL A 604 10.82 -11.96 -17.39
CA VAL A 604 9.59 -12.74 -17.54
C VAL A 604 9.33 -13.01 -19.01
N ASP A 605 9.22 -14.27 -19.37
CA ASP A 605 8.76 -14.66 -20.70
C ASP A 605 7.25 -14.51 -20.79
N LEU A 606 6.79 -13.58 -21.63
CA LEU A 606 5.35 -13.33 -21.82
C LEU A 606 4.87 -14.02 -23.10
N PRO A 607 3.80 -14.83 -23.06
CA PRO A 607 3.30 -15.49 -24.25
C PRO A 607 2.77 -14.48 -25.27
N GLU A 608 3.31 -14.52 -26.49
CA GLU A 608 2.82 -13.74 -27.61
C GLU A 608 1.43 -14.21 -28.07
N HIS A 609 0.64 -13.27 -28.59
CA HIS A 609 -0.63 -13.55 -29.24
C HIS A 609 -0.41 -14.24 -30.58
N GLN A 610 -1.26 -15.22 -30.91
CA GLN A 610 -1.21 -15.95 -32.18
C GLN A 610 -2.54 -15.83 -32.94
N PRO A 611 -2.52 -15.37 -34.21
CA PRO A 611 -1.36 -14.87 -34.95
C PRO A 611 -0.86 -13.52 -34.40
N ILE A 612 0.44 -13.26 -34.50
CA ILE A 612 1.01 -11.95 -34.10
C ILE A 612 0.47 -10.87 -35.03
N VAL A 613 -0.10 -9.81 -34.46
CA VAL A 613 -0.55 -8.63 -35.21
C VAL A 613 0.30 -7.43 -34.84
N ARG A 614 1.43 -7.27 -35.54
CA ARG A 614 2.41 -6.22 -35.21
C ARG A 614 1.82 -4.81 -35.38
N PRO A 615 2.19 -3.87 -34.48
CA PRO A 615 1.96 -2.45 -34.72
C PRO A 615 2.81 -1.95 -35.90
N PHE A 616 2.62 -0.70 -36.29
CA PHE A 616 3.39 -0.07 -37.38
C PHE A 616 4.84 0.28 -36.99
N TYR A 617 5.26 -0.12 -35.78
CA TYR A 617 6.58 0.13 -35.21
C TYR A 617 7.21 -1.17 -34.69
N GLU A 618 8.52 -1.17 -34.61
CA GLU A 618 9.33 -2.22 -33.99
C GLU A 618 9.16 -2.17 -32.46
N THR A 619 9.17 -3.34 -31.84
CA THR A 619 9.01 -3.51 -30.38
C THR A 619 10.17 -4.33 -29.83
N ASP A 620 10.54 -4.08 -28.58
CA ASP A 620 11.48 -4.91 -27.85
C ASP A 620 10.92 -6.32 -27.58
N SER A 621 11.81 -7.30 -27.49
CA SER A 621 11.47 -8.69 -27.19
C SER A 621 10.78 -8.83 -25.83
N VAL A 622 9.73 -9.65 -25.77
CA VAL A 622 9.06 -10.07 -24.53
C VAL A 622 9.53 -11.44 -24.03
N HIS A 623 10.60 -11.94 -24.64
CA HIS A 623 11.29 -13.20 -24.33
C HIS A 623 12.78 -12.94 -24.06
N PRO A 624 13.14 -12.42 -22.87
CA PRO A 624 12.26 -12.00 -21.79
C PRO A 624 11.92 -10.50 -21.83
N ALA A 625 10.82 -10.12 -21.18
CA ALA A 625 10.53 -8.77 -20.73
C ALA A 625 11.24 -8.49 -19.39
N GLU A 626 11.95 -7.37 -19.30
CA GLU A 626 12.62 -6.92 -18.06
C GLU A 626 11.65 -6.10 -17.20
N LEU A 627 11.46 -6.49 -15.95
CA LEU A 627 10.67 -5.76 -14.96
C LEU A 627 11.53 -5.48 -13.73
N HIS A 628 11.33 -4.33 -13.13
CA HIS A 628 11.88 -3.98 -11.83
C HIS A 628 10.78 -4.07 -10.80
N VAL A 629 11.03 -4.76 -9.70
CA VAL A 629 10.11 -4.86 -8.55
C VAL A 629 10.86 -4.42 -7.31
N LEU A 630 10.35 -3.38 -6.63
CA LEU A 630 10.98 -2.74 -5.50
C LEU A 630 10.04 -2.74 -4.29
N ARG A 631 10.61 -2.92 -3.10
CA ARG A 631 10.00 -2.57 -1.82
C ARG A 631 10.80 -1.44 -1.20
N ILE A 632 10.17 -0.31 -0.94
CA ILE A 632 10.76 0.87 -0.32
C ILE A 632 9.94 1.20 0.94
N GLY A 633 10.26 0.52 2.03
CA GLY A 633 9.47 0.57 3.27
C GLY A 633 8.11 -0.11 3.08
N GLU A 634 7.05 0.70 3.17
CA GLU A 634 5.65 0.29 2.96
C GLU A 634 5.18 0.46 1.50
N VAL A 635 5.99 1.11 0.66
CA VAL A 635 5.70 1.36 -0.75
C VAL A 635 6.26 0.23 -1.60
N ALA A 636 5.49 -0.27 -2.54
CA ALA A 636 5.97 -1.08 -3.65
C ALA A 636 6.11 -0.24 -4.92
N MET A 637 7.05 -0.60 -5.78
CA MET A 637 7.11 -0.08 -7.15
C MET A 637 7.33 -1.23 -8.14
N ALA A 638 6.60 -1.24 -9.25
CA ALA A 638 6.81 -2.21 -10.32
C ALA A 638 6.77 -1.55 -11.70
N THR A 639 7.62 -2.03 -12.62
CA THR A 639 7.72 -1.48 -13.98
C THR A 639 7.08 -2.38 -15.03
N SER A 640 6.72 -1.80 -16.18
CA SER A 640 6.18 -2.50 -17.34
C SER A 640 6.72 -1.89 -18.64
N PRO A 641 7.09 -2.69 -19.66
CA PRO A 641 7.55 -2.17 -20.95
C PRO A 641 6.41 -1.78 -21.91
N PHE A 642 5.15 -1.93 -21.50
CA PHE A 642 3.99 -1.70 -22.35
C PHE A 642 3.38 -0.31 -22.14
N GLU A 643 2.62 0.16 -23.13
CA GLU A 643 1.46 1.03 -22.88
C GLU A 643 0.36 0.16 -22.24
N LEU A 644 0.48 -0.02 -20.93
CA LEU A 644 -0.32 -0.98 -20.18
C LEU A 644 -1.72 -0.44 -19.95
N PHE A 645 -2.75 -1.21 -20.29
CA PHE A 645 -4.13 -0.83 -19.98
C PHE A 645 -4.34 -0.75 -18.47
N HIS A 646 -5.08 0.27 -18.04
CA HIS A 646 -5.29 0.60 -16.63
C HIS A 646 -5.80 -0.59 -15.80
N ASP A 647 -6.67 -1.43 -16.36
CA ASP A 647 -7.26 -2.60 -15.70
C ASP A 647 -6.21 -3.58 -15.15
N TYR A 648 -5.09 -3.76 -15.87
CA TYR A 648 -3.98 -4.60 -15.38
C TYR A 648 -3.28 -3.96 -14.18
N GLY A 649 -3.16 -2.63 -14.18
CA GLY A 649 -2.62 -1.87 -13.05
C GLY A 649 -3.45 -2.08 -11.78
N VAL A 650 -4.77 -1.85 -11.87
CA VAL A 650 -5.71 -2.07 -10.75
C VAL A 650 -5.59 -3.48 -10.18
N ARG A 651 -5.46 -4.49 -11.05
CA ARG A 651 -5.33 -5.88 -10.62
C ARG A 651 -4.02 -6.16 -9.87
N ILE A 652 -2.93 -5.50 -10.25
CA ILE A 652 -1.64 -5.62 -9.56
C ILE A 652 -1.73 -4.91 -8.20
N GLU A 653 -2.22 -3.67 -8.18
CA GLU A 653 -2.37 -2.87 -6.96
C GLU A 653 -3.29 -3.56 -5.94
N ALA A 654 -4.46 -4.04 -6.36
CA ALA A 654 -5.43 -4.71 -5.48
C ALA A 654 -4.91 -6.03 -4.88
N ARG A 655 -3.92 -6.66 -5.52
CA ARG A 655 -3.30 -7.91 -5.05
C ARG A 655 -1.92 -7.69 -4.41
N SER A 656 -1.47 -6.44 -4.36
CA SER A 656 -0.19 -6.09 -3.77
C SER A 656 -0.27 -6.18 -2.24
N PRO A 657 0.77 -6.71 -1.58
CA PRO A 657 0.88 -6.70 -0.12
C PRO A 657 1.31 -5.33 0.45
N ALA A 658 1.66 -4.36 -0.41
CA ALA A 658 2.13 -3.05 0.01
C ALA A 658 0.97 -2.10 0.36
N THR A 659 1.24 -1.11 1.21
CA THR A 659 0.24 -0.08 1.54
C THR A 659 -0.03 0.84 0.35
N LEU A 660 1.03 1.15 -0.42
CA LEU A 660 0.96 1.93 -1.65
C LEU A 660 1.74 1.18 -2.73
N THR A 661 1.20 1.07 -3.95
CA THR A 661 1.86 0.37 -5.06
C THR A 661 1.94 1.29 -6.27
N MET A 662 3.14 1.77 -6.59
CA MET A 662 3.39 2.61 -7.74
C MET A 662 3.73 1.77 -8.97
N LEU A 663 2.99 1.93 -10.06
CA LEU A 663 3.27 1.25 -11.31
C LEU A 663 3.86 2.23 -12.33
N VAL A 664 4.89 1.81 -13.06
CA VAL A 664 5.57 2.65 -14.05
C VAL A 664 5.56 1.95 -15.40
N GLN A 665 4.81 2.49 -16.35
CA GLN A 665 4.74 1.93 -17.69
C GLN A 665 5.85 2.49 -18.60
N ILE A 666 6.00 1.91 -19.80
CA ILE A 666 7.00 2.30 -20.80
C ILE A 666 8.39 2.44 -20.18
N CYS A 667 8.77 1.41 -19.45
CA CYS A 667 9.98 1.35 -18.66
C CYS A 667 10.78 0.10 -19.03
N SER A 668 12.10 0.26 -19.17
CA SER A 668 13.03 -0.83 -19.51
C SER A 668 12.75 -1.52 -20.86
N GLY A 669 12.02 -0.84 -21.73
CA GLY A 669 11.71 -1.27 -23.08
C GLY A 669 10.41 -0.67 -23.61
N HIS A 670 10.12 -0.98 -24.86
CA HIS A 670 8.91 -0.62 -25.57
C HIS A 670 8.31 -1.84 -26.27
N SER A 671 7.22 -2.36 -25.72
CA SER A 671 6.53 -3.55 -26.25
C SER A 671 5.11 -3.27 -26.78
N GLY A 672 4.82 -1.99 -27.09
CA GLY A 672 3.52 -1.53 -27.61
C GLY A 672 2.39 -1.58 -26.58
N TYR A 673 1.14 -1.56 -27.06
CA TYR A 673 -0.04 -1.70 -26.21
C TYR A 673 -0.18 -3.13 -25.66
N LEU A 674 -0.66 -3.22 -24.42
CA LEU A 674 -1.14 -4.47 -23.83
C LEU A 674 -2.65 -4.37 -23.53
N PRO A 675 -3.52 -4.72 -24.49
CA PRO A 675 -4.96 -4.59 -24.35
C PRO A 675 -5.57 -5.70 -23.49
N THR A 676 -6.68 -5.37 -22.84
CA THR A 676 -7.52 -6.34 -22.12
C THR A 676 -8.39 -7.16 -23.07
N ASP A 677 -8.93 -8.29 -22.60
CA ASP A 677 -9.86 -9.12 -23.38
C ASP A 677 -11.11 -8.33 -23.85
N ARG A 678 -11.63 -7.43 -23.02
CA ARG A 678 -12.74 -6.54 -23.41
C ARG A 678 -12.33 -5.60 -24.54
N ALA A 679 -11.12 -5.05 -24.49
CA ALA A 679 -10.63 -4.11 -25.48
C ALA A 679 -10.42 -4.79 -26.84
N VAL A 680 -9.85 -6.00 -26.84
CA VAL A 680 -9.65 -6.80 -28.06
C VAL A 680 -10.99 -7.12 -28.74
N LYS A 681 -12.07 -7.39 -27.98
CA LYS A 681 -13.41 -7.61 -28.54
C LYS A 681 -14.02 -6.35 -29.17
N GLY A 682 -13.77 -5.19 -28.58
CA GLY A 682 -14.23 -3.91 -29.12
C GLY A 682 -13.41 -3.39 -30.29
N GLY A 683 -12.15 -3.82 -30.39
CA GLY A 683 -11.19 -3.48 -31.43
C GLY A 683 -10.64 -2.05 -31.36
N GLY A 684 -10.21 -1.48 -32.47
CA GLY A 684 -9.62 -0.15 -32.55
C GLY A 684 -8.10 -0.13 -32.30
N TYR A 685 -7.46 1.00 -32.61
CA TYR A 685 -5.99 1.12 -32.70
C TYR A 685 -5.21 0.51 -31.51
N SER A 686 -5.56 0.86 -30.26
CA SER A 686 -4.87 0.34 -29.06
C SER A 686 -5.17 -1.11 -28.71
N ALA A 687 -6.07 -1.78 -29.44
CA ALA A 687 -6.51 -3.13 -29.15
C ALA A 687 -6.56 -4.08 -30.36
N ASP A 688 -6.17 -3.63 -31.55
CA ASP A 688 -6.12 -4.44 -32.77
C ASP A 688 -4.69 -4.81 -33.21
N LYS A 689 -3.68 -4.05 -32.74
CA LYS A 689 -2.27 -4.18 -33.14
C LYS A 689 -1.39 -4.35 -31.91
N PHE A 690 -1.18 -5.59 -31.48
CA PHE A 690 -0.41 -5.93 -30.29
C PHE A 690 0.33 -7.26 -30.48
N ILE A 691 1.46 -7.38 -29.78
CA ILE A 691 2.27 -8.62 -29.79
C ILE A 691 1.90 -9.49 -28.61
N VAL A 692 1.68 -8.91 -27.43
CA VAL A 692 1.21 -9.61 -26.24
C VAL A 692 -0.26 -9.29 -26.04
N GLY A 693 -1.09 -10.33 -25.99
CA GLY A 693 -2.53 -10.21 -25.79
C GLY A 693 -2.96 -10.49 -24.35
N PRO A 694 -4.27 -10.69 -24.11
CA PRO A 694 -4.81 -10.82 -22.77
C PRO A 694 -4.21 -11.95 -21.92
N VAL A 695 -3.83 -13.07 -22.57
CA VAL A 695 -3.15 -14.21 -21.92
C VAL A 695 -1.79 -13.81 -21.36
N GLY A 696 -0.97 -13.10 -22.15
CA GLY A 696 0.32 -12.61 -21.66
C GLY A 696 0.18 -11.48 -20.66
N GLY A 697 -0.87 -10.64 -20.79
CA GLY A 697 -1.23 -9.67 -19.75
C GLY A 697 -1.59 -10.32 -18.41
N GLN A 698 -2.25 -11.48 -18.41
CA GLN A 698 -2.49 -12.26 -17.20
C GLN A 698 -1.19 -12.73 -16.56
N VAL A 699 -0.26 -13.29 -17.37
CA VAL A 699 1.06 -13.73 -16.88
C VAL A 699 1.84 -12.56 -16.28
N LEU A 700 1.83 -11.40 -16.94
CA LEU A 700 2.49 -10.19 -16.43
C LEU A 700 1.95 -9.81 -15.04
N VAL A 701 0.63 -9.79 -14.86
CA VAL A 701 0.01 -9.49 -13.56
C VAL A 701 0.42 -10.51 -12.50
N ASP A 702 0.30 -11.81 -12.80
CA ASP A 702 0.55 -12.86 -11.83
C ASP A 702 2.01 -12.91 -11.39
N GLU A 703 2.95 -12.75 -12.32
CA GLU A 703 4.38 -12.69 -12.03
C GLU A 703 4.74 -11.43 -11.25
N THR A 704 4.20 -10.27 -11.61
CA THR A 704 4.43 -9.03 -10.86
C THR A 704 3.93 -9.17 -9.41
N VAL A 705 2.72 -9.67 -9.22
CA VAL A 705 2.13 -9.91 -7.89
C VAL A 705 2.93 -10.94 -7.10
N ARG A 706 3.42 -12.01 -7.75
CA ARG A 706 4.26 -13.01 -7.10
C ARG A 706 5.53 -12.39 -6.53
N TYR A 707 6.26 -11.61 -7.33
CA TYR A 707 7.47 -10.94 -6.88
C TYR A 707 7.20 -9.88 -5.81
N LEU A 708 6.09 -9.14 -5.90
CA LEU A 708 5.68 -8.23 -4.82
C LEU A 708 5.45 -8.98 -3.50
N ASN A 709 4.77 -10.12 -3.54
CA ASN A 709 4.59 -10.97 -2.36
C ASN A 709 5.93 -11.47 -1.79
N GLU A 710 6.88 -11.88 -2.64
CA GLU A 710 8.22 -12.29 -2.18
C GLU A 710 8.99 -11.14 -1.51
N LEU A 711 8.86 -9.90 -1.98
CA LEU A 711 9.56 -8.77 -1.36
C LEU A 711 8.98 -8.35 -0.01
N PHE A 712 7.70 -8.64 0.22
CA PHE A 712 6.98 -8.24 1.44
C PHE A 712 6.85 -9.35 2.50
N GLN A 713 7.28 -10.57 2.17
CA GLN A 713 7.61 -11.62 3.13
C GLN A 713 8.93 -11.32 3.85
#